data_AF-A0A8J5YLQ2-F1
#
_entry.id   AF-A0A8J5YLQ2-F1
#
_cell.length_a   1.000
_cell.length_b   1.000
_cell.length_c   1.000
_cell.angle_alpha   90.00
_cell.angle_beta   90.00
_cell.angle_gamma   90.00
#
_symmetry.space_group_name_H-M   'P 1'
#
loop_
_entity.id
_entity.type
_entity.pdbx_description
1 polymer ?
#
loop_
_entity_poly.entity_id
_entity_poly.type
_entity_poly.pdbx_seq_one_letter_code
_entity_poly.pdbx_strand_id
1 'polypeptide(L)'
;MSGLLYLTYIPSTLHFFYFSCGLYLFTMASTTPCLALLFVLGIWAFQVSSRSIPEVSMSDKFEQWMASYGRVYQDAFEKDKRFQIFKENVEYIESHNAGHTGKKYKLGVNEFTDLTNEEFKSMRNGYKMQRSTIVASSKTSSFRYENVTAVPSSMDWRSKGAVTNIKDQGQCGCCWAFSAVAAMEGITKLKTGNLVSLSEQELVDCDINGEDEGCSGGLMDDAFEFIISNKGLTTESNYPYQGVDGTCNKKAAANHAAQITGYEDVPSNSESALLKAVANQPVSVAIDAGGADFQNYKSGVFSGECGTSLDHGVTAVGYGEDDDGTKYWLRMDTLECKEILMLRKDSAALQWKPLTQLLDAAEWLPFPMASGRQYLALLFILGIWVSQASSRSIPEVSMSYRFEQWMASYGRVYQDPSEKDKRFQIFKENVEYIESHNAGHTGKKYKLGVNAFTDLTNEEFKSMRNGYKMQRSTHVASSKTSSFRYKNVPAVPSSMDWRSKGAVTNIKDQGQCGCCWAFSAVAAMEGITKLKTGNLVSLSEQELVDCDINGEDEGCSGGLMDDAFEFIITNKGLTTESIYPYQGVDGTCNKKAAANHAAQITGYEDVPSNSESALLKAVANQPVSVAIDAGGADFQHYKSGVFTGECGTSLDHGVRAVGYGEDDDGTKYWLVKNSWRTSWGEDGYIRMQRDIDAEEGLCGIAMEASYPTA
;
A
#
# COMPACT_ATOMS: atom_id res chain seq x y z
N MET A 1 25.94 19.52 -59.70
CA MET A 1 27.29 19.41 -60.32
C MET A 1 28.09 18.47 -59.43
N SER A 2 28.05 17.16 -59.70
CA SER A 2 29.05 16.41 -60.50
C SER A 2 30.30 16.11 -59.65
N GLY A 3 30.78 14.87 -59.45
CA GLY A 3 30.58 13.60 -60.14
C GLY A 3 30.94 12.39 -59.23
N LEU A 4 30.34 11.21 -59.40
CA LEU A 4 30.56 10.16 -60.43
C LEU A 4 31.76 9.24 -60.13
N LEU A 5 31.47 7.97 -59.79
CA LEU A 5 31.82 6.72 -60.53
C LEU A 5 31.50 5.51 -59.60
N TYR A 6 30.46 4.69 -59.85
CA TYR A 6 30.37 3.54 -60.80
C TYR A 6 31.30 2.36 -60.42
N LEU A 7 30.97 1.06 -60.54
CA LEU A 7 29.89 0.26 -61.16
C LEU A 7 30.06 -1.17 -60.55
N THR A 8 28.96 -1.83 -60.12
CA THR A 8 28.52 -3.23 -60.45
C THR A 8 29.46 -4.46 -60.22
N TYR A 9 29.04 -5.73 -60.04
CA TYR A 9 27.84 -6.58 -60.23
C TYR A 9 28.17 -7.94 -59.50
N ILE A 10 27.35 -8.57 -58.64
CA ILE A 10 26.30 -9.62 -58.92
C ILE A 10 26.85 -10.90 -59.62
N PRO A 11 26.39 -12.17 -59.41
CA PRO A 11 25.74 -12.90 -58.27
C PRO A 11 26.13 -14.42 -58.10
N SER A 12 25.51 -15.09 -57.10
CA SER A 12 24.98 -16.50 -57.07
C SER A 12 25.98 -17.70 -57.14
N THR A 13 25.81 -18.90 -56.57
CA THR A 13 24.68 -19.80 -56.18
C THR A 13 25.33 -21.06 -55.48
N LEU A 14 24.87 -21.58 -54.33
CA LEU A 14 23.97 -22.76 -54.09
C LEU A 14 24.62 -24.13 -53.70
N HIS A 15 23.94 -24.84 -52.76
CA HIS A 15 23.76 -26.31 -52.56
C HIS A 15 24.65 -27.18 -51.61
N PHE A 16 24.04 -27.55 -50.45
CA PHE A 16 23.59 -28.87 -49.92
C PHE A 16 24.34 -30.25 -50.09
N PHE A 17 24.29 -31.02 -48.98
CA PHE A 17 24.27 -32.50 -48.74
C PHE A 17 25.56 -33.37 -48.58
N TYR A 18 25.67 -33.99 -47.39
CA TYR A 18 26.13 -35.34 -46.96
C TYR A 18 27.26 -36.12 -47.71
N PHE A 19 28.24 -36.68 -46.97
CA PHE A 19 28.48 -38.14 -46.84
C PHE A 19 29.61 -38.50 -45.84
N SER A 20 29.61 -39.77 -45.43
CA SER A 20 30.23 -40.44 -44.30
C SER A 20 31.60 -41.11 -44.53
N CYS A 21 32.29 -41.41 -43.42
CA CYS A 21 33.09 -42.62 -43.12
C CYS A 21 34.49 -42.81 -43.74
N GLY A 22 35.46 -43.20 -42.89
CA GLY A 22 36.74 -43.77 -43.33
C GLY A 22 37.87 -43.74 -42.29
N LEU A 23 37.91 -44.74 -41.42
CA LEU A 23 39.08 -45.14 -40.61
C LEU A 23 40.33 -45.34 -41.49
N TYR A 24 41.52 -44.96 -41.03
CA TYR A 24 42.73 -45.80 -41.11
C TYR A 24 43.78 -45.40 -40.06
N LEU A 25 44.18 -46.40 -39.28
CA LEU A 25 45.33 -46.40 -38.37
C LEU A 25 46.64 -46.34 -39.16
N PHE A 26 47.61 -45.54 -38.73
CA PHE A 26 49.03 -45.93 -38.76
C PHE A 26 49.83 -45.20 -37.66
N THR A 27 50.84 -45.91 -37.20
CA THR A 27 51.54 -45.84 -35.92
C THR A 27 52.73 -44.88 -35.88
N MET A 28 53.00 -44.37 -34.67
CA MET A 28 54.32 -44.02 -34.08
C MET A 28 55.15 -42.90 -34.74
N ALA A 29 55.22 -41.73 -34.08
CA ALA A 29 56.47 -41.02 -33.77
C ALA A 29 56.23 -39.79 -32.88
N SER A 30 56.95 -39.77 -31.75
CA SER A 30 57.32 -38.63 -30.90
C SER A 30 56.93 -37.21 -31.34
N THR A 31 56.05 -36.53 -30.59
CA THR A 31 55.92 -35.05 -30.65
C THR A 31 55.52 -34.43 -29.30
N THR A 32 56.41 -34.51 -28.30
CA THR A 32 56.44 -33.57 -27.16
C THR A 32 57.09 -32.24 -27.54
N PRO A 33 56.64 -31.57 -28.63
CA PRO A 33 56.43 -30.13 -28.52
C PRO A 33 55.18 -29.61 -29.24
N CYS A 34 54.24 -30.46 -29.70
CA CYS A 34 53.07 -29.97 -30.44
C CYS A 34 51.85 -29.64 -29.55
N LEU A 35 51.75 -30.27 -28.37
CA LEU A 35 50.65 -30.04 -27.42
C LEU A 35 50.76 -28.71 -26.67
N ALA A 36 51.97 -28.17 -26.47
CA ALA A 36 52.16 -26.87 -25.83
C ALA A 36 51.75 -25.71 -26.77
N LEU A 37 51.99 -25.84 -28.07
CA LEU A 37 51.60 -24.83 -29.06
C LEU A 37 50.08 -24.83 -29.33
N LEU A 38 49.43 -26.00 -29.28
CA LEU A 38 47.97 -26.11 -29.35
C LEU A 38 47.28 -25.59 -28.08
N PHE A 39 47.92 -25.69 -26.92
CA PHE A 39 47.42 -25.07 -25.68
C PHE A 39 47.56 -23.54 -25.71
N VAL A 40 48.67 -23.00 -26.22
CA VAL A 40 48.89 -21.55 -26.33
C VAL A 40 48.02 -20.92 -27.43
N LEU A 41 47.83 -21.58 -28.57
CA LEU A 41 46.92 -21.12 -29.63
C LEU A 41 45.44 -21.33 -29.26
N GLY A 42 45.12 -22.33 -28.43
CA GLY A 42 43.80 -22.51 -27.82
C GLY A 42 43.46 -21.42 -26.81
N ILE A 43 44.45 -20.94 -26.04
CA ILE A 43 44.30 -19.80 -25.11
C ILE A 43 44.10 -18.48 -25.88
N TRP A 44 44.76 -18.29 -27.02
CA TRP A 44 44.53 -17.11 -27.88
C TRP A 44 43.21 -17.20 -28.67
N ALA A 45 42.77 -18.38 -29.09
CA ALA A 45 41.46 -18.56 -29.73
C ALA A 45 40.30 -18.43 -28.72
N PHE A 46 40.51 -18.76 -27.44
CA PHE A 46 39.54 -18.47 -26.37
C PHE A 46 39.52 -17.00 -25.95
N GLN A 47 40.62 -16.26 -26.08
CA GLN A 47 40.61 -14.80 -25.89
C GLN A 47 40.05 -14.02 -27.10
N VAL A 48 39.96 -14.63 -28.30
CA VAL A 48 39.43 -13.97 -29.50
C VAL A 48 38.03 -14.46 -29.89
N SER A 49 37.55 -15.58 -29.33
CA SER A 49 36.16 -16.07 -29.54
C SER A 49 35.25 -15.90 -28.32
N SER A 50 35.75 -15.39 -27.18
CA SER A 50 34.92 -14.70 -26.21
C SER A 50 34.82 -13.21 -26.56
N ARG A 51 34.44 -12.89 -27.81
CA ARG A 51 33.57 -11.72 -27.96
C ARG A 51 32.28 -12.15 -27.30
N SER A 52 32.15 -11.84 -26.02
CA SER A 52 30.86 -11.64 -25.40
C SER A 52 29.98 -10.96 -26.45
N ILE A 53 28.86 -11.59 -26.79
CA ILE A 53 27.70 -10.82 -27.22
C ILE A 53 27.62 -9.72 -26.14
N PRO A 54 27.78 -8.43 -26.48
CA PRO A 54 27.80 -7.40 -25.47
C PRO A 54 26.53 -7.60 -24.64
N GLU A 55 26.70 -7.83 -23.34
CA GLU A 55 25.60 -7.67 -22.41
C GLU A 55 25.05 -6.28 -22.70
N VAL A 56 23.86 -6.22 -23.29
CA VAL A 56 23.23 -4.96 -23.72
C VAL A 56 23.29 -4.06 -22.49
N SER A 57 24.00 -2.93 -22.60
CA SER A 57 24.26 -2.10 -21.44
C SER A 57 22.91 -1.69 -20.83
N MET A 58 22.83 -1.49 -19.51
CA MET A 58 21.55 -1.11 -18.89
C MET A 58 20.97 0.16 -19.54
N SER A 59 21.85 1.06 -19.99
CA SER A 59 21.49 2.24 -20.77
C SER A 59 20.82 1.87 -22.11
N ASP A 60 21.38 0.92 -22.86
CA ASP A 60 20.75 0.43 -24.11
C ASP A 60 19.40 -0.27 -23.84
N LYS A 61 19.28 -1.04 -22.73
CA LYS A 61 18.00 -1.63 -22.30
C LYS A 61 16.96 -0.55 -22.03
N PHE A 62 17.35 0.54 -21.36
CA PHE A 62 16.47 1.65 -21.06
C PHE A 62 16.06 2.44 -22.30
N GLU A 63 16.98 2.71 -23.23
CA GLU A 63 16.66 3.37 -24.50
C GLU A 63 15.70 2.53 -25.35
N GLN A 64 15.91 1.21 -25.42
CA GLN A 64 14.98 0.30 -26.10
C GLN A 64 13.61 0.26 -25.41
N TRP A 65 13.61 0.22 -24.09
CA TRP A 65 12.38 0.25 -23.30
C TRP A 65 11.59 1.54 -23.51
N MET A 66 12.24 2.71 -23.43
CA MET A 66 11.61 3.99 -23.71
C MET A 66 11.01 4.03 -25.12
N ALA A 67 11.75 3.52 -26.11
CA ALA A 67 11.26 3.43 -27.48
C ALA A 67 10.03 2.51 -27.60
N SER A 68 10.03 1.37 -26.88
CA SER A 68 8.92 0.41 -26.91
C SER A 68 7.64 0.92 -26.24
N TYR A 69 7.76 1.77 -25.22
CA TYR A 69 6.62 2.37 -24.50
C TYR A 69 6.39 3.85 -24.84
N GLY A 70 7.07 4.38 -25.86
CA GLY A 70 6.92 5.77 -26.30
C GLY A 70 7.26 6.82 -25.23
N ARG A 71 8.16 6.50 -24.30
CA ARG A 71 8.51 7.36 -23.16
C ARG A 71 9.36 8.55 -23.61
N VAL A 72 8.93 9.74 -23.21
CA VAL A 72 9.64 11.01 -23.43
C VAL A 72 9.61 11.77 -22.11
N TYR A 73 10.79 12.18 -21.64
CA TYR A 73 10.91 12.95 -20.40
C TYR A 73 11.14 14.43 -20.69
N GLN A 74 10.70 15.26 -19.75
CA GLN A 74 10.75 16.71 -19.87
C GLN A 74 12.17 17.24 -20.05
N ASP A 75 13.14 16.67 -19.33
CA ASP A 75 14.54 17.06 -19.39
C ASP A 75 15.48 15.89 -19.07
N ALA A 76 16.79 16.16 -19.18
CA ALA A 76 17.83 15.17 -18.95
C ALA A 76 17.91 14.71 -17.48
N PHE A 77 17.50 15.55 -16.53
CA PHE A 77 17.51 15.21 -15.11
C PHE A 77 16.41 14.21 -14.79
N GLU A 78 15.18 14.44 -15.27
CA GLU A 78 14.09 13.49 -15.15
C GLU A 78 14.42 12.17 -15.87
N LYS A 79 15.04 12.24 -17.05
CA LYS A 79 15.49 11.04 -17.77
C LYS A 79 16.50 10.21 -16.96
N ASP A 80 17.46 10.85 -16.29
CA ASP A 80 18.47 10.18 -15.47
C ASP A 80 17.85 9.55 -14.21
N LYS A 81 16.93 10.27 -13.54
CA LYS A 81 16.13 9.74 -12.42
C LYS A 81 15.37 8.47 -12.84
N ARG A 82 14.66 8.53 -13.96
CA ARG A 82 13.86 7.42 -14.51
C ARG A 82 14.72 6.25 -14.95
N PHE A 83 15.91 6.53 -15.51
CA PHE A 83 16.89 5.50 -15.86
C PHE A 83 17.34 4.70 -14.63
N GLN A 84 17.60 5.40 -13.52
CA GLN A 84 18.09 4.74 -12.32
C GLN A 84 16.99 3.90 -11.64
N ILE A 85 15.73 4.37 -11.62
CA ILE A 85 14.58 3.58 -11.17
C ILE A 85 14.39 2.35 -12.07
N PHE A 86 14.46 2.54 -13.39
CA PHE A 86 14.39 1.45 -14.36
C PHE A 86 15.43 0.38 -14.09
N LYS A 87 16.68 0.78 -13.84
CA LYS A 87 17.76 -0.14 -13.51
C LYS A 87 17.44 -0.96 -12.25
N GLU A 88 16.93 -0.34 -11.20
CA GLU A 88 16.61 -1.02 -9.94
C GLU A 88 15.48 -2.03 -10.09
N ASN A 89 14.42 -1.65 -10.79
CA ASN A 89 13.32 -2.56 -11.07
C ASN A 89 13.78 -3.73 -11.94
N VAL A 90 14.65 -3.49 -12.94
CA VAL A 90 15.24 -4.58 -13.74
C VAL A 90 16.08 -5.52 -12.87
N GLU A 91 16.93 -5.00 -11.99
CA GLU A 91 17.74 -5.80 -11.06
C GLU A 91 16.85 -6.59 -10.08
N TYR A 92 15.77 -5.99 -9.58
CA TYR A 92 14.76 -6.66 -8.75
C TYR A 92 14.08 -7.80 -9.51
N ILE A 93 13.59 -7.55 -10.73
CA ILE A 93 12.99 -8.54 -11.63
C ILE A 93 13.96 -9.70 -11.88
N GLU A 94 15.22 -9.40 -12.21
CA GLU A 94 16.24 -10.40 -12.50
C GLU A 94 16.56 -11.25 -11.25
N SER A 95 16.69 -10.62 -10.07
CA SER A 95 16.94 -11.32 -8.81
C SER A 95 15.78 -12.22 -8.38
N HIS A 96 14.54 -11.73 -8.49
CA HIS A 96 13.33 -12.50 -8.20
C HIS A 96 13.25 -13.76 -9.08
N ASN A 97 13.48 -13.60 -10.38
CA ASN A 97 13.38 -14.68 -11.35
C ASN A 97 14.57 -15.64 -11.32
N ALA A 98 15.75 -15.20 -10.84
CA ALA A 98 16.94 -16.05 -10.68
C ALA A 98 16.89 -16.89 -9.39
N GLY A 99 16.19 -16.42 -8.36
CA GLY A 99 15.92 -17.21 -7.16
C GLY A 99 15.11 -18.45 -7.51
N HIS A 100 15.55 -19.64 -7.08
CA HIS A 100 14.77 -20.88 -7.17
C HIS A 100 13.65 -20.85 -6.12
N THR A 101 12.79 -19.84 -6.16
CA THR A 101 11.84 -19.48 -5.09
C THR A 101 10.62 -20.40 -5.02
N GLY A 102 10.42 -21.27 -6.01
CA GLY A 102 9.21 -22.08 -6.13
C GLY A 102 7.94 -21.25 -6.40
N LYS A 103 8.08 -19.94 -6.65
CA LYS A 103 6.98 -19.04 -6.99
C LYS A 103 6.46 -19.37 -8.40
N LYS A 104 5.14 -19.38 -8.56
CA LYS A 104 4.45 -19.78 -9.80
C LYS A 104 4.24 -18.63 -10.79
N TYR A 105 4.85 -17.48 -10.53
CA TYR A 105 4.79 -16.29 -11.37
C TYR A 105 6.18 -15.75 -11.65
N LYS A 106 6.27 -14.96 -12.73
CA LYS A 106 7.49 -14.27 -13.15
C LYS A 106 7.23 -12.78 -13.15
N LEU A 107 8.24 -12.05 -12.70
CA LEU A 107 8.29 -10.60 -12.89
C LEU A 107 8.87 -10.29 -14.26
N GLY A 108 8.64 -9.08 -14.76
CA GLY A 108 9.21 -8.66 -16.02
C GLY A 108 9.12 -7.17 -16.25
N VAL A 109 10.01 -6.68 -17.11
CA VAL A 109 10.02 -5.28 -17.54
C VAL A 109 8.70 -4.97 -18.25
N ASN A 110 8.02 -3.93 -17.79
CA ASN A 110 6.72 -3.46 -18.22
C ASN A 110 6.71 -1.92 -18.30
N GLU A 111 5.56 -1.31 -18.57
CA GLU A 111 5.47 0.16 -18.69
C GLU A 111 5.70 0.91 -17.38
N PHE A 112 5.69 0.23 -16.24
CA PHE A 112 5.89 0.82 -14.90
C PHE A 112 7.30 0.68 -14.38
N THR A 113 8.21 0.12 -15.18
CA THR A 113 9.57 -0.19 -14.73
C THR A 113 10.36 1.08 -14.41
N ASP A 114 10.01 2.27 -14.92
CA ASP A 114 10.62 3.55 -14.55
C ASP A 114 9.97 4.26 -13.34
N LEU A 115 9.01 3.61 -12.68
CA LEU A 115 8.34 4.13 -11.49
C LEU A 115 8.83 3.44 -10.23
N THR A 116 8.97 4.20 -9.15
CA THR A 116 9.11 3.62 -7.82
C THR A 116 7.79 2.96 -7.41
N ASN A 117 7.84 2.03 -6.46
CA ASN A 117 6.62 1.37 -5.97
C ASN A 117 5.63 2.34 -5.29
N GLU A 118 6.13 3.40 -4.65
CA GLU A 118 5.28 4.45 -4.08
C GLU A 118 4.66 5.36 -5.15
N GLU A 119 5.41 5.71 -6.21
CA GLU A 119 4.85 6.40 -7.38
C GLU A 119 3.77 5.52 -8.05
N PHE A 120 4.03 4.22 -8.20
CA PHE A 120 3.04 3.27 -8.72
C PHE A 120 1.77 3.30 -7.87
N LYS A 121 1.86 3.06 -6.55
CA LYS A 121 0.71 3.08 -5.63
C LYS A 121 -0.09 4.39 -5.73
N SER A 122 0.59 5.53 -5.54
CA SER A 122 -0.08 6.82 -5.46
C SER A 122 -0.80 7.23 -6.75
N MET A 123 -0.31 6.80 -7.92
CA MET A 123 -0.92 7.13 -9.20
C MET A 123 -1.97 6.11 -9.66
N ARG A 124 -2.04 4.93 -9.06
CA ARG A 124 -2.74 3.77 -9.64
C ARG A 124 -3.74 3.12 -8.69
N ASN A 125 -3.40 3.06 -7.41
CA ASN A 125 -4.16 2.39 -6.37
C ASN A 125 -5.08 3.43 -5.71
N GLY A 126 -6.21 3.70 -6.35
CA GLY A 126 -7.20 4.66 -5.87
C GLY A 126 -8.49 4.02 -5.37
N TYR A 127 -8.49 2.74 -5.00
CA TYR A 127 -9.64 2.19 -4.29
C TYR A 127 -9.62 2.71 -2.86
N LYS A 128 -10.70 3.37 -2.44
CA LYS A 128 -10.86 3.93 -1.10
C LYS A 128 -11.65 2.96 -0.24
N MET A 129 -10.99 2.03 0.45
CA MET A 129 -11.69 1.08 1.33
C MET A 129 -12.52 1.79 2.42
N GLN A 130 -13.85 1.80 2.29
CA GLN A 130 -14.73 2.19 3.39
C GLN A 130 -14.89 1.03 4.39
N ARG A 131 -14.62 1.31 5.67
CA ARG A 131 -14.92 0.43 6.81
C ARG A 131 -16.43 0.35 7.15
N SER A 132 -17.27 1.16 6.51
CA SER A 132 -18.71 1.29 6.79
C SER A 132 -19.51 0.04 6.36
N THR A 133 -19.08 -0.69 5.33
CA THR A 133 -19.77 -1.90 4.83
C THR A 133 -19.51 -3.15 5.68
N ILE A 134 -18.54 -3.12 6.61
CA ILE A 134 -18.35 -4.20 7.60
C ILE A 134 -19.47 -4.20 8.66
N VAL A 135 -20.21 -3.09 8.82
CA VAL A 135 -21.26 -2.96 9.87
C VAL A 135 -22.68 -3.05 9.32
N ALA A 136 -22.88 -3.10 8.01
CA ALA A 136 -24.20 -3.14 7.39
C ALA A 136 -24.56 -4.47 6.71
N SER A 137 -24.23 -5.62 7.32
CA SER A 137 -24.96 -6.86 7.07
C SER A 137 -25.14 -7.69 8.34
N SER A 138 -25.80 -7.09 9.34
CA SER A 138 -26.62 -7.87 10.28
C SER A 138 -28.10 -7.91 9.84
N LYS A 139 -28.40 -7.40 8.63
CA LYS A 139 -29.62 -7.80 7.93
C LYS A 139 -29.29 -9.03 7.12
N THR A 140 -29.86 -10.13 7.56
CA THR A 140 -30.03 -11.38 6.81
C THR A 140 -30.84 -11.14 5.51
N SER A 141 -30.31 -10.38 4.56
CA SER A 141 -30.69 -10.56 3.16
C SER A 141 -29.91 -11.76 2.65
N SER A 142 -30.63 -12.81 2.27
CA SER A 142 -30.03 -14.01 1.67
C SER A 142 -29.18 -13.59 0.46
N PHE A 143 -27.91 -13.98 0.44
CA PHE A 143 -27.04 -13.73 -0.70
C PHE A 143 -27.64 -14.41 -1.93
N ARG A 144 -27.80 -13.71 -3.06
CA ARG A 144 -28.53 -14.24 -4.25
C ARG A 144 -28.06 -15.62 -4.69
N TYR A 145 -26.76 -15.89 -4.61
CA TYR A 145 -26.18 -17.16 -5.01
C TYR A 145 -25.92 -18.12 -3.85
N GLU A 146 -26.46 -17.86 -2.66
CA GLU A 146 -26.28 -18.68 -1.46
C GLU A 146 -26.66 -20.15 -1.69
N ASN A 147 -27.81 -20.36 -2.36
CA ASN A 147 -28.36 -21.68 -2.69
C ASN A 147 -27.73 -22.36 -3.92
N VAL A 148 -26.72 -21.76 -4.54
CA VAL A 148 -25.96 -22.43 -5.61
C VAL A 148 -25.12 -23.54 -4.97
N THR A 149 -25.49 -24.80 -5.23
CA THR A 149 -24.84 -25.98 -4.65
C THR A 149 -23.70 -26.53 -5.50
N ALA A 150 -23.70 -26.21 -6.80
CA ALA A 150 -22.68 -26.66 -7.75
C ALA A 150 -22.30 -25.51 -8.68
N VAL A 151 -21.00 -25.30 -8.82
CA VAL A 151 -20.39 -24.38 -9.78
C VAL A 151 -19.44 -25.18 -10.68
N PRO A 152 -19.23 -24.78 -11.94
CA PRO A 152 -18.28 -25.46 -12.81
C PRO A 152 -16.85 -25.39 -12.25
N SER A 153 -15.98 -26.33 -12.63
CA SER A 153 -14.58 -26.37 -12.19
C SER A 153 -13.77 -25.18 -12.68
N SER A 154 -14.15 -24.61 -13.82
CA SER A 154 -13.62 -23.36 -14.35
C SER A 154 -14.74 -22.49 -14.92
N MET A 155 -14.52 -21.17 -14.91
CA MET A 155 -15.38 -20.17 -15.52
C MET A 155 -14.49 -19.14 -16.21
N ASP A 156 -14.88 -18.73 -17.41
CA ASP A 156 -14.20 -17.67 -18.16
C ASP A 156 -15.24 -16.85 -18.93
N TRP A 157 -15.59 -15.68 -18.40
CA TRP A 157 -16.59 -14.80 -19.02
C TRP A 157 -16.13 -14.17 -20.34
N ARG A 158 -14.82 -14.13 -20.60
CA ARG A 158 -14.26 -13.67 -21.88
C ARG A 158 -14.66 -14.64 -22.99
N SER A 159 -14.53 -15.94 -22.72
CA SER A 159 -14.96 -17.01 -23.64
C SER A 159 -16.47 -16.97 -23.92
N LYS A 160 -17.25 -16.34 -23.03
CA LYS A 160 -18.70 -16.12 -23.15
C LYS A 160 -19.04 -14.78 -23.82
N GLY A 161 -18.05 -13.97 -24.17
CA GLY A 161 -18.23 -12.64 -24.76
C GLY A 161 -18.90 -11.65 -23.81
N ALA A 162 -18.75 -11.83 -22.49
CA ALA A 162 -19.32 -11.01 -21.43
C ALA A 162 -18.29 -10.09 -20.76
N VAL A 163 -17.18 -9.82 -21.46
CA VAL A 163 -16.11 -8.93 -21.03
C VAL A 163 -15.65 -8.15 -22.25
N THR A 164 -15.46 -6.84 -22.12
CA THR A 164 -14.91 -5.98 -23.18
C THR A 164 -13.40 -6.20 -23.35
N ASN A 165 -12.78 -5.48 -24.29
CA ASN A 165 -11.32 -5.44 -24.35
C ASN A 165 -10.78 -4.74 -23.09
N ILE A 166 -9.56 -5.09 -22.68
CA ILE A 166 -8.93 -4.44 -21.53
C ILE A 166 -8.70 -2.96 -21.83
N LYS A 167 -9.14 -2.10 -20.91
CA LYS A 167 -9.01 -0.65 -20.96
C LYS A 167 -7.96 -0.20 -19.97
N ASP A 168 -7.19 0.81 -20.35
CA ASP A 168 -6.10 1.38 -19.54
C ASP A 168 -6.62 2.56 -18.71
N GLN A 169 -6.45 2.51 -17.38
CA GLN A 169 -6.81 3.63 -16.51
C GLN A 169 -5.84 4.82 -16.62
N GLY A 170 -4.69 4.67 -17.29
CA GLY A 170 -3.70 5.73 -17.42
C GLY A 170 -3.24 6.26 -16.06
N GLN A 171 -2.76 7.50 -15.98
CA GLN A 171 -2.28 8.23 -14.77
C GLN A 171 -3.32 8.43 -13.64
N CYS A 172 -4.56 7.98 -13.82
CA CYS A 172 -5.68 8.28 -12.93
C CYS A 172 -5.93 7.14 -11.93
N GLY A 173 -6.13 7.46 -10.65
CA GLY A 173 -6.47 6.51 -9.59
C GLY A 173 -7.93 6.02 -9.62
N CYS A 174 -8.51 5.85 -10.81
CA CYS A 174 -9.94 5.56 -10.99
C CYS A 174 -10.27 4.05 -11.14
N CYS A 175 -9.41 3.16 -10.64
CA CYS A 175 -9.62 1.71 -10.70
C CYS A 175 -11.01 1.25 -10.20
N TRP A 176 -11.59 1.98 -9.24
CA TRP A 176 -12.94 1.80 -8.74
C TRP A 176 -13.99 1.91 -9.87
N ALA A 177 -13.90 2.96 -10.70
CA ALA A 177 -14.81 3.21 -11.81
C ALA A 177 -14.71 2.10 -12.87
N PHE A 178 -13.48 1.72 -13.24
CA PHE A 178 -13.25 0.66 -14.22
C PHE A 178 -13.77 -0.70 -13.73
N SER A 179 -13.55 -1.03 -12.46
CA SER A 179 -14.04 -2.29 -11.88
C SER A 179 -15.57 -2.34 -11.84
N ALA A 180 -16.23 -1.24 -11.46
CA ALA A 180 -17.69 -1.16 -11.46
C ALA A 180 -18.26 -1.23 -12.89
N VAL A 181 -17.66 -0.51 -13.85
CA VAL A 181 -18.08 -0.50 -15.25
C VAL A 181 -17.93 -1.89 -15.87
N ALA A 182 -16.79 -2.56 -15.74
CA ALA A 182 -16.59 -3.89 -16.31
C ALA A 182 -17.58 -4.94 -15.76
N ALA A 183 -17.91 -4.88 -14.46
CA ALA A 183 -18.97 -5.71 -13.89
C ALA A 183 -20.35 -5.39 -14.50
N MET A 184 -20.66 -4.10 -14.69
CA MET A 184 -21.91 -3.63 -15.33
C MET A 184 -22.01 -4.05 -16.81
N GLU A 185 -20.93 -3.95 -17.58
CA GLU A 185 -20.87 -4.40 -18.97
C GLU A 185 -21.16 -5.90 -19.07
N GLY A 186 -20.58 -6.68 -18.16
CA GLY A 186 -20.79 -8.13 -18.06
C GLY A 186 -22.24 -8.50 -17.79
N ILE A 187 -22.86 -7.92 -16.76
CA ILE A 187 -24.28 -8.20 -16.47
C ILE A 187 -25.21 -7.69 -17.58
N THR A 188 -24.87 -6.58 -18.23
CA THR A 188 -25.61 -6.06 -19.40
C THR A 188 -25.61 -7.06 -20.54
N LYS A 189 -24.45 -7.66 -20.86
CA LYS A 189 -24.36 -8.75 -21.84
C LYS A 189 -25.26 -9.93 -21.47
N LEU A 190 -25.21 -10.36 -20.21
CA LEU A 190 -25.99 -11.51 -19.74
C LEU A 190 -27.50 -11.26 -19.78
N LYS A 191 -27.95 -10.02 -19.61
CA LYS A 191 -29.38 -9.67 -19.65
C LYS A 191 -29.91 -9.36 -21.04
N THR A 192 -29.12 -8.67 -21.86
CA THR A 192 -29.60 -8.14 -23.15
C THR A 192 -29.11 -8.93 -24.35
N GLY A 193 -28.06 -9.75 -24.19
CA GLY A 193 -27.33 -10.36 -25.29
C GLY A 193 -26.33 -9.45 -25.99
N ASN A 194 -26.29 -8.15 -25.64
CA ASN A 194 -25.40 -7.15 -26.24
C ASN A 194 -24.32 -6.73 -25.25
N LEU A 195 -23.06 -6.83 -25.68
CA LEU A 195 -21.94 -6.29 -24.92
C LEU A 195 -21.79 -4.83 -25.33
N VAL A 196 -21.85 -3.93 -24.37
CA VAL A 196 -21.78 -2.47 -24.59
C VAL A 196 -20.53 -1.98 -23.90
N SER A 197 -19.67 -1.25 -24.61
CA SER A 197 -18.53 -0.56 -23.99
C SER A 197 -19.03 0.73 -23.35
N LEU A 198 -19.09 0.76 -22.03
CA LEU A 198 -19.57 1.88 -21.23
C LEU A 198 -18.41 2.83 -20.86
N SER A 199 -18.76 4.06 -20.49
CA SER A 199 -17.78 5.12 -20.20
C SER A 199 -17.37 5.12 -18.73
N GLU A 200 -16.08 4.88 -18.48
CA GLU A 200 -15.46 5.11 -17.18
C GLU A 200 -15.32 6.61 -16.87
N GLN A 201 -15.11 7.45 -17.89
CA GLN A 201 -14.96 8.90 -17.71
C GLN A 201 -16.23 9.55 -17.18
N GLU A 202 -17.42 9.02 -17.53
CA GLU A 202 -18.67 9.52 -16.96
C GLU A 202 -18.68 9.37 -15.43
N LEU A 203 -18.23 8.22 -14.90
CA LEU A 203 -18.09 8.06 -13.46
C LEU A 203 -17.04 9.02 -12.89
N VAL A 204 -15.85 9.07 -13.49
CA VAL A 204 -14.77 9.96 -13.03
C VAL A 204 -15.19 11.42 -12.96
N ASP A 205 -15.97 11.91 -13.93
CA ASP A 205 -16.35 13.32 -14.03
C ASP A 205 -17.66 13.67 -13.29
N CYS A 206 -18.59 12.73 -13.18
CA CYS A 206 -19.95 12.99 -12.69
C CYS A 206 -20.23 12.40 -11.31
N ASP A 207 -19.51 11.36 -10.90
CA ASP A 207 -19.64 10.73 -9.60
C ASP A 207 -18.64 11.33 -8.61
N ILE A 208 -18.92 12.57 -8.21
CA ILE A 208 -18.10 13.37 -7.30
C ILE A 208 -18.83 13.67 -5.98
N ASN A 209 -19.92 12.95 -5.70
CA ASN A 209 -20.71 13.12 -4.48
C ASN A 209 -20.60 11.85 -3.65
N GLY A 210 -20.06 11.91 -2.43
CA GLY A 210 -19.81 10.72 -1.62
C GLY A 210 -18.33 10.58 -1.33
N GLU A 211 -17.80 9.36 -1.36
CA GLU A 211 -16.35 9.09 -1.21
C GLU A 211 -15.58 9.15 -2.53
N ASP A 212 -16.31 9.14 -3.65
CA ASP A 212 -15.74 9.16 -5.00
C ASP A 212 -15.22 10.56 -5.35
N GLU A 213 -13.93 10.61 -5.68
CA GLU A 213 -13.18 11.84 -6.00
C GLU A 213 -12.41 11.68 -7.32
N GLY A 214 -13.05 11.08 -8.33
CA GLY A 214 -12.47 10.91 -9.66
C GLY A 214 -11.13 10.16 -9.64
N CYS A 215 -10.08 10.81 -10.11
CA CYS A 215 -8.72 10.29 -10.12
C CYS A 215 -8.07 10.19 -8.74
N SER A 216 -8.62 10.84 -7.72
CA SER A 216 -8.16 10.73 -6.32
C SER A 216 -8.70 9.48 -5.63
N GLY A 217 -9.51 8.69 -6.33
CA GLY A 217 -10.00 7.40 -5.89
C GLY A 217 -11.47 7.39 -5.49
N GLY A 218 -11.98 6.19 -5.21
CA GLY A 218 -13.40 5.93 -4.98
C GLY A 218 -13.72 4.48 -4.62
N LEU A 219 -15.01 4.18 -4.57
CA LEU A 219 -15.65 2.96 -4.12
C LEU A 219 -16.53 2.38 -5.24
N MET A 220 -16.44 1.07 -5.43
CA MET A 220 -17.28 0.41 -6.44
C MET A 220 -18.76 0.39 -6.06
N ASP A 221 -19.08 0.43 -4.77
CA ASP A 221 -20.48 0.48 -4.28
C ASP A 221 -21.11 1.84 -4.56
N ASP A 222 -20.40 2.94 -4.24
CA ASP A 222 -20.81 4.32 -4.56
C ASP A 222 -21.01 4.48 -6.08
N ALA A 223 -20.09 3.94 -6.89
CA ALA A 223 -20.26 3.88 -8.34
C ALA A 223 -21.57 3.17 -8.76
N PHE A 224 -21.92 2.04 -8.14
CA PHE A 224 -23.18 1.37 -8.44
C PHE A 224 -24.39 2.20 -8.00
N GLU A 225 -24.34 2.85 -6.84
CA GLU A 225 -25.39 3.77 -6.37
C GLU A 225 -25.57 4.96 -7.32
N PHE A 226 -24.47 5.56 -7.78
CA PHE A 226 -24.48 6.60 -8.79
C PHE A 226 -25.14 6.10 -10.07
N ILE A 227 -24.72 4.95 -10.61
CA ILE A 227 -25.30 4.39 -11.85
C ILE A 227 -26.82 4.20 -11.70
N ILE A 228 -27.30 3.72 -10.55
CA ILE A 228 -28.72 3.54 -10.27
C ILE A 228 -29.43 4.90 -10.24
N SER A 229 -28.88 5.89 -9.53
CA SER A 229 -29.46 7.22 -9.39
C SER A 229 -29.45 8.02 -10.70
N ASN A 230 -28.39 7.87 -11.48
CA ASN A 230 -28.19 8.45 -12.81
C ASN A 230 -29.03 7.75 -13.88
N LYS A 231 -29.62 6.59 -13.57
CA LYS A 231 -30.41 5.75 -14.49
C LYS A 231 -29.58 5.19 -15.64
N GLY A 232 -28.33 4.82 -15.36
CA GLY A 232 -27.42 4.16 -16.28
C GLY A 232 -26.20 4.99 -16.66
N LEU A 233 -25.36 4.42 -17.53
CA LEU A 233 -24.18 5.06 -18.10
C LEU A 233 -24.27 5.13 -19.62
N THR A 234 -23.62 6.12 -20.22
CA THR A 234 -23.41 6.23 -21.65
C THR A 234 -22.28 5.31 -22.14
N THR A 235 -22.14 5.18 -23.47
CA THR A 235 -21.03 4.45 -24.08
C THR A 235 -19.71 5.21 -24.03
N GLU A 236 -18.60 4.45 -24.04
CA GLU A 236 -17.23 4.96 -24.16
C GLU A 236 -17.07 5.85 -25.41
N SER A 237 -17.72 5.49 -26.52
CA SER A 237 -17.66 6.30 -27.75
C SER A 237 -18.33 7.67 -27.63
N ASN A 238 -19.28 7.84 -26.71
CA ASN A 238 -20.02 9.08 -26.52
C ASN A 238 -19.40 9.96 -25.42
N TYR A 239 -18.72 9.35 -24.45
CA TYR A 239 -17.96 10.04 -23.42
C TYR A 239 -16.59 9.36 -23.24
N PRO A 240 -15.62 9.65 -24.14
CA PRO A 240 -14.35 8.92 -24.18
C PRO A 240 -13.45 9.19 -22.99
N TYR A 241 -12.72 8.17 -22.56
CA TYR A 241 -11.74 8.24 -21.48
C TYR A 241 -10.59 9.18 -21.77
N GLN A 242 -10.26 10.03 -20.78
CA GLN A 242 -9.20 11.05 -20.84
C GLN A 242 -8.09 10.80 -19.80
N GLY A 243 -8.34 9.97 -18.78
CA GLY A 243 -7.33 9.67 -17.76
C GLY A 243 -6.99 10.83 -16.83
N VAL A 244 -7.91 11.80 -16.69
CA VAL A 244 -7.78 12.96 -15.81
C VAL A 244 -9.16 13.37 -15.28
N ASP A 245 -9.19 14.11 -14.18
CA ASP A 245 -10.43 14.72 -13.68
C ASP A 245 -10.96 15.75 -14.68
N GLY A 246 -12.24 15.61 -15.04
CA GLY A 246 -12.98 16.54 -15.87
C GLY A 246 -14.14 17.18 -15.13
N THR A 247 -14.98 17.88 -15.88
CA THR A 247 -16.25 18.40 -15.39
C THR A 247 -17.37 17.61 -16.05
N CYS A 248 -18.31 17.10 -15.25
CA CYS A 248 -19.44 16.31 -15.74
C CYS A 248 -20.13 16.91 -16.98
N ASN A 249 -19.96 16.26 -18.14
CA ASN A 249 -20.62 16.63 -19.37
C ASN A 249 -22.04 16.06 -19.40
N LYS A 250 -22.97 16.79 -18.79
CA LYS A 250 -24.40 16.42 -18.68
C LYS A 250 -25.06 16.09 -20.03
N LYS A 251 -24.59 16.69 -21.14
CA LYS A 251 -25.16 16.41 -22.46
C LYS A 251 -24.73 15.04 -22.98
N ALA A 252 -23.47 14.67 -22.79
CA ALA A 252 -22.98 13.34 -23.12
C ALA A 252 -23.60 12.28 -22.20
N ALA A 253 -23.59 12.52 -20.88
CA ALA A 253 -24.14 11.63 -19.86
C ALA A 253 -25.65 11.35 -20.00
N ALA A 254 -26.43 12.26 -20.61
CA ALA A 254 -27.87 12.08 -20.78
C ALA A 254 -28.28 10.89 -21.69
N ASN A 255 -27.34 10.30 -22.44
CA ASN A 255 -27.62 9.18 -23.34
C ASN A 255 -27.27 7.82 -22.69
N HIS A 256 -28.10 7.36 -21.76
CA HIS A 256 -27.86 6.10 -21.04
C HIS A 256 -27.97 4.89 -21.99
N ALA A 257 -26.87 4.16 -22.14
CA ALA A 257 -26.73 2.98 -23.00
C ALA A 257 -27.02 1.67 -22.27
N ALA A 258 -26.77 1.60 -20.96
CA ALA A 258 -27.09 0.44 -20.12
C ALA A 258 -27.47 0.88 -18.71
N GLN A 259 -28.23 0.06 -17.99
CA GLN A 259 -28.75 0.35 -16.65
C GLN A 259 -28.65 -0.87 -15.74
N ILE A 260 -28.44 -0.63 -14.45
CA ILE A 260 -28.60 -1.61 -13.39
C ILE A 260 -29.69 -1.13 -12.43
N THR A 261 -30.35 -2.07 -11.74
CA THR A 261 -31.46 -1.77 -10.81
C THR A 261 -31.06 -1.93 -9.35
N GLY A 262 -29.81 -2.33 -9.09
CA GLY A 262 -29.30 -2.69 -7.76
C GLY A 262 -27.98 -3.43 -7.85
N TYR A 263 -27.27 -3.46 -6.73
CA TYR A 263 -26.09 -4.28 -6.48
C TYR A 263 -26.27 -5.04 -5.17
N GLU A 264 -25.38 -5.99 -4.90
CA GLU A 264 -25.42 -6.82 -3.71
C GLU A 264 -24.00 -7.23 -3.33
N ASP A 265 -23.67 -7.08 -2.05
CA ASP A 265 -22.36 -7.47 -1.56
C ASP A 265 -22.22 -8.98 -1.48
N VAL A 266 -21.12 -9.48 -2.04
CA VAL A 266 -20.68 -10.85 -1.79
C VAL A 266 -20.24 -10.92 -0.32
N PRO A 267 -20.70 -11.93 0.46
CA PRO A 267 -20.28 -12.13 1.84
C PRO A 267 -18.77 -11.99 2.03
N SER A 268 -18.37 -11.05 2.90
CA SER A 268 -16.97 -10.75 3.16
C SER A 268 -16.22 -11.98 3.69
N ASN A 269 -14.93 -12.08 3.37
CA ASN A 269 -14.06 -13.19 3.79
C ASN A 269 -14.55 -14.60 3.35
N SER A 270 -15.36 -14.69 2.30
CA SER A 270 -15.87 -15.96 1.79
C SER A 270 -15.50 -16.18 0.32
N GLU A 271 -14.37 -16.83 0.08
CA GLU A 271 -13.99 -17.27 -1.28
C GLU A 271 -15.05 -18.19 -1.91
N SER A 272 -15.78 -18.96 -1.11
CA SER A 272 -16.88 -19.81 -1.60
C SER A 272 -18.04 -18.96 -2.13
N ALA A 273 -18.41 -17.88 -1.44
CA ALA A 273 -19.46 -16.98 -1.91
C ALA A 273 -19.01 -16.23 -3.17
N LEU A 274 -17.76 -15.77 -3.20
CA LEU A 274 -17.17 -15.15 -4.39
C LEU A 274 -17.14 -16.13 -5.57
N LEU A 275 -16.79 -17.39 -5.35
CA LEU A 275 -16.80 -18.42 -6.38
C LEU A 275 -18.19 -18.61 -6.97
N LYS A 276 -19.22 -18.65 -6.12
CA LYS A 276 -20.62 -18.74 -6.54
C LYS A 276 -21.06 -17.50 -7.32
N ALA A 277 -20.63 -16.30 -6.92
CA ALA A 277 -20.94 -15.07 -7.64
C ALA A 277 -20.27 -15.05 -9.03
N VAL A 278 -18.95 -15.29 -9.09
CA VAL A 278 -18.15 -15.29 -10.32
C VAL A 278 -18.61 -16.41 -11.27
N ALA A 279 -19.11 -17.54 -10.76
CA ALA A 279 -19.69 -18.59 -11.59
C ALA A 279 -20.97 -18.16 -12.33
N ASN A 280 -21.63 -17.07 -11.91
CA ASN A 280 -22.90 -16.61 -12.46
C ASN A 280 -22.82 -15.26 -13.20
N GLN A 281 -21.83 -14.42 -12.90
CA GLN A 281 -21.56 -13.15 -13.62
C GLN A 281 -20.15 -12.63 -13.30
N PRO A 282 -19.59 -11.69 -14.09
CA PRO A 282 -18.43 -10.90 -13.66
C PRO A 282 -18.71 -10.12 -12.37
N VAL A 283 -17.71 -10.01 -11.49
CA VAL A 283 -17.86 -9.42 -10.15
C VAL A 283 -16.78 -8.38 -9.91
N SER A 284 -17.16 -7.19 -9.50
CA SER A 284 -16.23 -6.15 -9.02
C SER A 284 -15.64 -6.58 -7.68
N VAL A 285 -14.31 -6.53 -7.51
CA VAL A 285 -13.60 -6.92 -6.29
C VAL A 285 -12.47 -5.94 -5.97
N ALA A 286 -12.11 -5.81 -4.70
CA ALA A 286 -10.92 -5.05 -4.28
C ALA A 286 -9.77 -6.00 -3.92
N ILE A 287 -8.54 -5.58 -4.19
CA ILE A 287 -7.30 -6.33 -3.95
C ILE A 287 -6.25 -5.41 -3.33
N ASP A 288 -5.26 -6.00 -2.64
CA ASP A 288 -4.01 -5.31 -2.32
C ASP A 288 -3.05 -5.48 -3.51
N ALA A 289 -2.84 -4.39 -4.23
CA ALA A 289 -1.94 -4.27 -5.37
C ALA A 289 -0.70 -3.41 -5.05
N GLY A 290 -0.44 -3.13 -3.77
CA GLY A 290 0.65 -2.24 -3.37
C GLY A 290 2.04 -2.86 -3.53
N GLY A 291 2.16 -4.19 -3.57
CA GLY A 291 3.46 -4.86 -3.60
C GLY A 291 4.30 -4.61 -4.86
N ALA A 292 5.63 -4.52 -4.71
CA ALA A 292 6.56 -4.39 -5.85
C ALA A 292 6.52 -5.60 -6.81
N ASP A 293 6.19 -6.78 -6.30
CA ASP A 293 5.91 -7.97 -7.12
C ASP A 293 4.70 -7.76 -8.04
N PHE A 294 3.67 -7.06 -7.55
CA PHE A 294 2.46 -6.77 -8.34
C PHE A 294 2.77 -5.73 -9.43
N GLN A 295 3.45 -4.64 -9.06
CA GLN A 295 3.91 -3.61 -10.00
C GLN A 295 4.71 -4.21 -11.18
N ASN A 296 5.54 -5.21 -10.92
CA ASN A 296 6.44 -5.81 -11.91
C ASN A 296 5.94 -7.17 -12.43
N TYR A 297 4.68 -7.53 -12.17
CA TYR A 297 4.13 -8.82 -12.60
C TYR A 297 4.14 -8.95 -14.12
N LYS A 298 4.41 -10.16 -14.63
CA LYS A 298 4.40 -10.44 -16.07
C LYS A 298 3.55 -11.63 -16.48
N SER A 299 3.62 -12.73 -15.71
CA SER A 299 2.94 -13.98 -16.09
C SER A 299 2.92 -15.00 -14.94
N GLY A 300 2.01 -15.97 -15.03
CA GLY A 300 1.89 -17.10 -14.11
C GLY A 300 0.87 -16.84 -13.00
N VAL A 301 0.68 -17.79 -12.08
CA VAL A 301 -0.26 -17.60 -10.97
C VAL A 301 0.41 -16.73 -9.91
N PHE A 302 -0.03 -15.48 -9.82
CA PHE A 302 0.44 -14.53 -8.82
C PHE A 302 0.16 -15.05 -7.42
N SER A 303 1.23 -15.21 -6.67
CA SER A 303 1.24 -15.69 -5.29
C SER A 303 2.26 -14.91 -4.46
N GLY A 304 2.48 -13.64 -4.82
CA GLY A 304 3.36 -12.74 -4.09
C GLY A 304 2.81 -12.37 -2.72
N GLU A 305 3.61 -11.64 -1.95
CA GLU A 305 3.13 -11.09 -0.68
C GLU A 305 2.04 -10.05 -0.97
N CYS A 306 0.81 -10.36 -0.56
CA CYS A 306 -0.34 -9.46 -0.58
C CYS A 306 -0.91 -9.37 0.84
N GLY A 307 -1.18 -8.16 1.30
CA GLY A 307 -1.83 -7.88 2.57
C GLY A 307 -3.34 -7.81 2.45
N THR A 308 -3.96 -7.26 3.49
CA THR A 308 -5.41 -6.98 3.56
C THR A 308 -5.71 -5.49 3.41
N SER A 309 -4.71 -4.67 3.11
CA SER A 309 -4.86 -3.23 2.84
C SER A 309 -5.29 -3.07 1.39
N LEU A 310 -6.58 -3.32 1.14
CA LEU A 310 -7.15 -3.26 -0.21
C LEU A 310 -7.05 -1.83 -0.73
N ASP A 311 -6.38 -1.65 -1.87
CA ASP A 311 -6.02 -0.35 -2.44
C ASP A 311 -6.28 -0.27 -3.96
N HIS A 312 -6.68 -1.39 -4.59
CA HIS A 312 -6.97 -1.43 -6.02
C HIS A 312 -8.25 -2.21 -6.37
N GLY A 313 -9.07 -1.64 -7.26
CA GLY A 313 -10.31 -2.25 -7.75
C GLY A 313 -10.09 -3.01 -9.06
N VAL A 314 -10.54 -4.26 -9.14
CA VAL A 314 -10.44 -5.11 -10.34
C VAL A 314 -11.71 -5.94 -10.54
N THR A 315 -11.97 -6.39 -11.77
CA THR A 315 -13.10 -7.30 -12.02
C THR A 315 -12.64 -8.75 -12.06
N ALA A 316 -13.23 -9.60 -11.21
CA ALA A 316 -13.14 -11.04 -11.32
C ALA A 316 -14.01 -11.53 -12.48
N VAL A 317 -13.36 -12.01 -13.54
CA VAL A 317 -14.00 -12.44 -14.81
C VAL A 317 -13.97 -13.96 -14.99
N GLY A 318 -13.45 -14.70 -14.01
CA GLY A 318 -13.43 -16.15 -14.05
C GLY A 318 -12.55 -16.77 -12.98
N TYR A 319 -12.38 -18.09 -13.08
CA TYR A 319 -11.50 -18.88 -12.23
C TYR A 319 -11.18 -20.20 -12.92
N GLY A 320 -10.10 -20.86 -12.49
CA GLY A 320 -9.68 -22.14 -13.05
C GLY A 320 -8.71 -22.87 -12.14
N GLU A 321 -8.11 -23.92 -12.70
CA GLU A 321 -7.08 -24.73 -12.09
C GLU A 321 -6.02 -25.02 -13.17
N ASP A 322 -4.75 -24.77 -12.85
CA ASP A 322 -3.61 -25.10 -13.71
C ASP A 322 -3.31 -26.60 -13.70
N ASP A 323 -2.50 -27.08 -14.65
CA ASP A 323 -2.14 -28.49 -14.81
C ASP A 323 -1.50 -29.13 -13.55
N ASP A 324 -0.91 -28.31 -12.68
CA ASP A 324 -0.29 -28.75 -11.42
C ASP A 324 -1.26 -28.73 -10.21
N GLY A 325 -2.55 -28.47 -10.47
CA GLY A 325 -3.60 -28.38 -9.46
C GLY A 325 -3.74 -27.00 -8.81
N THR A 326 -3.00 -25.97 -9.28
CA THR A 326 -3.09 -24.63 -8.71
C THR A 326 -4.38 -23.93 -9.11
N LYS A 327 -5.23 -23.66 -8.13
CA LYS A 327 -6.46 -22.91 -8.34
C LYS A 327 -6.17 -21.42 -8.44
N TYR A 328 -6.80 -20.75 -9.40
CA TYR A 328 -6.61 -19.32 -9.63
C TYR A 328 -7.93 -18.60 -9.95
N TRP A 329 -7.91 -17.29 -9.73
CA TRP A 329 -8.89 -16.33 -10.22
C TRP A 329 -8.41 -15.71 -11.54
N LEU A 330 -9.29 -15.60 -12.53
CA LEU A 330 -9.07 -14.79 -13.72
C LEU A 330 -9.58 -13.38 -13.44
N ARG A 331 -8.69 -12.40 -13.53
CA ARG A 331 -9.03 -10.99 -13.26
C ARG A 331 -8.70 -10.14 -14.47
N MET A 332 -9.56 -9.15 -14.71
CA MET A 332 -9.32 -8.07 -15.65
C MET A 332 -8.74 -6.91 -14.85
N ASP A 333 -7.45 -6.64 -15.07
CA ASP A 333 -6.74 -5.54 -14.43
C ASP A 333 -6.51 -4.41 -15.44
N THR A 334 -6.77 -3.20 -14.98
CA THR A 334 -6.75 -1.93 -15.70
C THR A 334 -5.37 -1.29 -15.68
N LEU A 335 -4.47 -1.81 -14.85
CA LEU A 335 -3.10 -1.30 -14.71
C LEU A 335 -2.24 -1.69 -15.90
N GLU A 336 -2.22 -2.94 -16.34
CA GLU A 336 -1.26 -3.36 -17.38
C GLU A 336 -1.88 -3.63 -18.77
N CYS A 337 -3.17 -3.35 -18.97
CA CYS A 337 -3.92 -3.95 -20.08
C CYS A 337 -3.69 -5.48 -20.17
N LYS A 338 -3.52 -6.16 -19.03
CA LYS A 338 -3.15 -7.58 -18.94
C LYS A 338 -4.08 -8.36 -18.02
N GLU A 339 -4.09 -9.66 -18.26
CA GLU A 339 -4.86 -10.63 -17.49
C GLU A 339 -3.99 -11.16 -16.35
N ILE A 340 -4.49 -11.09 -15.12
CA ILE A 340 -3.77 -11.58 -13.95
C ILE A 340 -4.45 -12.85 -13.44
N LEU A 341 -3.66 -13.92 -13.33
CA LEU A 341 -4.04 -15.13 -12.60
C LEU A 341 -3.61 -14.92 -11.15
N MET A 342 -4.55 -14.94 -10.20
CA MET A 342 -4.20 -14.83 -8.77
C MET A 342 -4.58 -16.10 -8.03
N LEU A 343 -3.70 -16.57 -7.12
CA LEU A 343 -3.91 -17.79 -6.36
C LEU A 343 -5.26 -17.78 -5.60
N ARG A 344 -6.01 -18.89 -5.67
CA ARG A 344 -7.25 -19.11 -4.92
C ARG A 344 -6.97 -20.01 -3.71
N LYS A 345 -7.28 -19.55 -2.50
CA LYS A 345 -7.07 -20.31 -1.25
C LYS A 345 -8.38 -20.97 -0.84
N ASP A 346 -8.54 -22.24 -1.21
CA ASP A 346 -9.69 -23.02 -0.74
C ASP A 346 -9.75 -23.03 0.80
N SER A 347 -10.86 -22.56 1.36
CA SER A 347 -11.16 -22.64 2.78
C SER A 347 -11.65 -24.05 3.13
N ALA A 348 -10.70 -24.97 3.30
CA ALA A 348 -10.91 -26.23 3.99
C ALA A 348 -9.86 -26.38 5.08
N ALA A 349 -10.30 -26.27 6.33
CA ALA A 349 -9.52 -26.66 7.50
C ALA A 349 -8.98 -28.09 7.31
N LEU A 350 -7.68 -28.24 7.14
CA LEU A 350 -7.01 -29.52 7.34
C LEU A 350 -5.95 -29.41 8.43
N GLN A 351 -6.24 -30.17 9.47
CA GLN A 351 -5.43 -30.53 10.62
C GLN A 351 -3.95 -30.74 10.25
N TRP A 352 -3.08 -30.14 11.06
CA TRP A 352 -1.69 -30.54 11.21
C TRP A 352 -1.59 -32.06 11.43
N LYS A 353 -0.87 -32.75 10.55
CA LYS A 353 -0.24 -34.04 10.88
C LYS A 353 1.27 -33.88 10.73
N PRO A 354 2.06 -34.23 11.77
CA PRO A 354 3.50 -34.06 11.74
C PRO A 354 4.15 -35.02 10.74
N LEU A 355 5.11 -34.51 9.98
CA LEU A 355 5.91 -35.27 9.03
C LEU A 355 7.00 -36.05 9.78
N THR A 356 6.64 -37.20 10.33
CA THR A 356 7.57 -38.23 10.78
C THR A 356 7.21 -39.53 10.08
N GLN A 357 7.85 -39.78 8.93
CA GLN A 357 8.12 -41.07 8.29
C GLN A 357 8.38 -40.86 6.80
N LEU A 358 9.65 -40.78 6.42
CA LEU A 358 10.19 -41.19 5.11
C LEU A 358 11.70 -41.40 5.29
N LEU A 359 12.03 -42.41 6.09
CA LEU A 359 13.30 -43.12 6.05
C LEU A 359 12.98 -44.54 5.58
N ASP A 360 13.91 -45.11 4.82
CA ASP A 360 13.96 -46.49 4.33
C ASP A 360 13.29 -46.79 2.99
N ALA A 361 14.04 -46.58 1.90
CA ALA A 361 14.24 -47.57 0.84
C ALA A 361 15.21 -47.04 -0.25
N ALA A 362 16.51 -47.27 -0.06
CA ALA A 362 17.44 -47.37 -1.19
C ALA A 362 18.53 -48.37 -0.82
N GLU A 363 18.28 -49.63 -1.18
CA GLU A 363 19.23 -50.72 -1.06
C GLU A 363 20.45 -50.52 -1.96
N TRP A 364 21.56 -51.01 -1.43
CA TRP A 364 22.91 -50.97 -1.96
C TRP A 364 23.09 -51.91 -3.15
N LEU A 365 23.78 -51.45 -4.20
CA LEU A 365 24.58 -52.33 -5.06
C LEU A 365 25.97 -51.70 -5.32
N PRO A 366 27.07 -52.49 -5.26
CA PRO A 366 28.43 -51.97 -5.28
C PRO A 366 28.97 -51.89 -6.72
N PHE A 367 29.68 -50.80 -7.05
CA PHE A 367 30.61 -50.77 -8.19
C PHE A 367 31.99 -50.24 -7.77
N PRO A 368 33.07 -50.74 -8.39
CA PRO A 368 34.40 -50.75 -7.81
C PRO A 368 35.18 -49.45 -8.04
N MET A 369 35.97 -49.08 -7.03
CA MET A 369 36.95 -48.00 -7.07
C MET A 369 38.09 -48.31 -8.04
N ALA A 370 38.28 -47.44 -9.04
CA ALA A 370 39.59 -47.14 -9.60
C ALA A 370 39.60 -45.68 -10.14
N SER A 371 40.71 -44.98 -9.89
CA SER A 371 41.08 -43.62 -10.38
C SER A 371 40.31 -42.39 -9.86
N GLY A 372 40.20 -42.21 -8.53
CA GLY A 372 39.59 -41.03 -7.90
C GLY A 372 40.52 -39.87 -7.52
N ARG A 373 41.83 -39.92 -7.79
CA ARG A 373 42.77 -38.89 -7.28
C ARG A 373 42.93 -37.65 -8.16
N GLN A 374 42.56 -37.69 -9.44
CA GLN A 374 42.70 -36.53 -10.35
C GLN A 374 41.42 -35.69 -10.44
N TYR A 375 40.25 -36.25 -10.12
CA TYR A 375 38.96 -35.55 -10.18
C TYR A 375 38.63 -34.75 -8.90
N LEU A 376 39.13 -35.19 -7.73
CA LEU A 376 38.93 -34.47 -6.46
C LEU A 376 39.67 -33.12 -6.41
N ALA A 377 40.84 -33.02 -7.03
CA ALA A 377 41.60 -31.76 -7.10
C ALA A 377 40.92 -30.73 -8.02
N LEU A 378 40.34 -31.17 -9.13
CA LEU A 378 39.56 -30.33 -10.05
C LEU A 378 38.26 -29.82 -9.42
N LEU A 379 37.59 -30.65 -8.61
CA LEU A 379 36.39 -30.27 -7.86
C LEU A 379 36.70 -29.28 -6.72
N PHE A 380 37.85 -29.41 -6.05
CA PHE A 380 38.28 -28.44 -5.03
C PHE A 380 38.66 -27.09 -5.65
N ILE A 381 39.32 -27.08 -6.81
CA ILE A 381 39.67 -25.83 -7.51
C ILE A 381 38.41 -25.15 -8.07
N LEU A 382 37.49 -25.91 -8.68
CA LEU A 382 36.19 -25.37 -9.11
C LEU A 382 35.37 -24.87 -7.92
N GLY A 383 35.40 -25.55 -6.77
CA GLY A 383 34.77 -25.11 -5.53
C GLY A 383 35.32 -23.77 -5.03
N ILE A 384 36.65 -23.59 -5.01
CA ILE A 384 37.29 -22.33 -4.58
C ILE A 384 37.00 -21.17 -5.55
N TRP A 385 36.86 -21.44 -6.86
CA TRP A 385 36.50 -20.43 -7.85
C TRP A 385 35.01 -20.07 -7.83
N VAL A 386 34.13 -21.02 -7.52
CA VAL A 386 32.70 -20.75 -7.28
C VAL A 386 32.52 -19.92 -6.00
N SER A 387 33.26 -20.20 -4.92
CA SER A 387 33.22 -19.40 -3.70
C SER A 387 33.66 -17.94 -3.90
N GLN A 388 34.60 -17.67 -4.82
CA GLN A 388 35.02 -16.30 -5.15
C GLN A 388 34.10 -15.63 -6.18
N ALA A 389 33.35 -16.38 -6.99
CA ALA A 389 32.32 -15.84 -7.87
C ALA A 389 31.01 -15.50 -7.12
N SER A 390 30.75 -16.14 -5.98
CA SER A 390 29.57 -15.91 -5.15
C SER A 390 29.78 -14.88 -4.03
N SER A 391 30.95 -14.24 -3.92
CA SER A 391 31.20 -13.15 -2.96
C SER A 391 31.23 -11.77 -3.61
N ARG A 392 30.50 -11.56 -4.71
CA ARG A 392 30.20 -10.18 -5.14
C ARG A 392 29.27 -9.59 -4.09
N SER A 393 29.84 -8.78 -3.19
CA SER A 393 29.08 -7.85 -2.37
C SER A 393 28.12 -7.10 -3.28
N ILE A 394 26.82 -7.18 -3.00
CA ILE A 394 25.80 -6.31 -3.58
C ILE A 394 26.33 -4.88 -3.42
N PRO A 395 26.40 -4.05 -4.48
CA PRO A 395 26.76 -2.65 -4.31
C PRO A 395 25.73 -2.05 -3.35
N GLU A 396 26.18 -1.67 -2.16
CA GLU A 396 25.37 -0.91 -1.22
C GLU A 396 24.83 0.32 -1.96
N VAL A 397 23.50 0.42 -2.08
CA VAL A 397 22.85 1.56 -2.73
C VAL A 397 23.33 2.82 -2.02
N SER A 398 23.89 3.78 -2.75
CA SER A 398 24.51 4.93 -2.10
C SER A 398 23.48 5.70 -1.28
N MET A 399 23.86 6.15 -0.08
CA MET A 399 23.00 6.97 0.77
C MET A 399 22.40 8.18 0.04
N SER A 400 23.19 8.81 -0.83
CA SER A 400 22.75 9.91 -1.68
C SER A 400 21.56 9.52 -2.56
N TYR A 401 21.58 8.33 -3.14
CA TYR A 401 20.51 7.85 -3.99
C TYR A 401 19.23 7.58 -3.19
N ARG A 402 19.35 6.95 -2.02
CA ARG A 402 18.20 6.74 -1.11
C ARG A 402 17.57 8.06 -0.67
N PHE A 403 18.36 9.11 -0.48
CA PHE A 403 17.86 10.43 -0.16
C PHE A 403 17.09 11.07 -1.32
N GLU A 404 17.59 10.97 -2.57
CA GLU A 404 16.87 11.51 -3.74
C GLU A 404 15.54 10.77 -3.99
N GLN A 405 15.51 9.44 -3.82
CA GLN A 405 14.26 8.67 -3.90
C GLN A 405 13.28 9.08 -2.82
N TRP A 406 13.76 9.20 -1.58
CA TRP A 406 12.95 9.65 -0.46
C TRP A 406 12.39 11.05 -0.72
N MET A 407 13.22 11.99 -1.17
CA MET A 407 12.77 13.35 -1.53
C MET A 407 11.64 13.31 -2.56
N ALA A 408 11.80 12.49 -3.62
CA ALA A 408 10.76 12.33 -4.64
C ALA A 408 9.46 11.75 -4.06
N SER A 409 9.54 10.70 -3.24
CA SER A 409 8.37 10.04 -2.65
C SER A 409 7.56 10.94 -1.70
N TYR A 410 8.23 11.91 -1.04
CA TYR A 410 7.59 12.85 -0.12
C TYR A 410 7.44 14.27 -0.68
N GLY A 411 7.69 14.47 -1.99
CA GLY A 411 7.58 15.77 -2.65
C GLY A 411 8.50 16.86 -2.06
N ARG A 412 9.68 16.48 -1.58
CA ARG A 412 10.61 17.37 -0.90
C ARG A 412 11.42 18.21 -1.88
N VAL A 413 11.36 19.53 -1.68
CA VAL A 413 12.15 20.52 -2.42
C VAL A 413 12.80 21.45 -1.40
N TYR A 414 14.09 21.70 -1.56
CA TYR A 414 14.85 22.59 -0.68
C TYR A 414 15.21 23.88 -1.39
N GLN A 415 15.29 24.97 -0.62
CA GLN A 415 15.48 26.32 -1.12
C GLN A 415 16.82 26.49 -1.86
N ASP A 416 17.87 25.85 -1.36
CA ASP A 416 19.21 25.94 -1.91
C ASP A 416 20.02 24.66 -1.65
N PRO A 417 21.17 24.48 -2.35
CA PRO A 417 22.01 23.30 -2.19
C PRO A 417 22.55 23.10 -0.77
N SER A 418 22.78 24.18 -0.01
CA SER A 418 23.29 24.07 1.36
C SER A 418 22.24 23.46 2.29
N GLU A 419 20.97 23.85 2.15
CA GLU A 419 19.87 23.23 2.89
C GLU A 419 19.68 21.78 2.46
N LYS A 420 19.76 21.47 1.16
CA LYS A 420 19.70 20.09 0.66
C LYS A 420 20.81 19.22 1.26
N ASP A 421 22.04 19.72 1.31
CA ASP A 421 23.18 19.00 1.89
C ASP A 421 23.00 18.77 3.40
N LYS A 422 22.49 19.78 4.14
CA LYS A 422 22.14 19.63 5.56
C LYS A 422 21.10 18.53 5.75
N ARG A 423 20.02 18.56 4.97
CA ARG A 423 18.91 17.59 5.01
C ARG A 423 19.37 16.18 4.64
N PHE A 424 20.31 16.07 3.70
CA PHE A 424 20.95 14.82 3.35
C PHE A 424 21.72 14.20 4.52
N GLN A 425 22.49 15.00 5.27
CA GLN A 425 23.21 14.49 6.44
C GLN A 425 22.25 14.00 7.53
N ILE A 426 21.20 14.77 7.83
CA ILE A 426 20.17 14.39 8.81
C ILE A 426 19.46 13.11 8.38
N PHE A 427 19.07 13.03 7.10
CA PHE A 427 18.44 11.84 6.54
C PHE A 427 19.33 10.62 6.69
N LYS A 428 20.61 10.74 6.34
CA LYS A 428 21.59 9.66 6.48
C LYS A 428 21.71 9.20 7.93
N GLU A 429 21.88 10.12 8.88
CA GLU A 429 21.98 9.79 10.31
C GLU A 429 20.73 9.06 10.81
N ASN A 430 19.54 9.53 10.44
CA ASN A 430 18.28 8.90 10.81
C ASN A 430 18.10 7.51 10.16
N VAL A 431 18.51 7.34 8.90
CA VAL A 431 18.49 6.03 8.23
C VAL A 431 19.42 5.04 8.94
N GLU A 432 20.64 5.45 9.27
CA GLU A 432 21.59 4.63 10.02
C GLU A 432 21.03 4.26 11.41
N TYR A 433 20.34 5.19 12.08
CA TYR A 433 19.65 4.92 13.34
C TYR A 433 18.52 3.89 13.18
N ILE A 434 17.65 4.05 12.17
CA ILE A 434 16.56 3.12 11.85
C ILE A 434 17.11 1.71 11.57
N GLU A 435 18.16 1.62 10.77
CA GLU A 435 18.77 0.34 10.39
C GLU A 435 19.46 -0.32 11.57
N SER A 436 20.17 0.44 12.40
CA SER A 436 20.78 -0.05 13.63
C SER A 436 19.73 -0.56 14.62
N HIS A 437 18.65 0.22 14.82
CA HIS A 437 17.52 -0.17 15.65
C HIS A 437 16.93 -1.51 15.19
N ASN A 438 16.68 -1.62 13.88
CA ASN A 438 16.08 -2.80 13.31
C ASN A 438 17.06 -3.98 13.28
N ALA A 439 18.36 -3.79 13.03
CA ALA A 439 19.34 -4.88 12.99
C ALA A 439 19.52 -5.59 14.34
N GLY A 440 19.28 -4.90 15.47
CA GLY A 440 19.37 -5.45 16.82
C GLY A 440 18.26 -6.43 17.23
N HIS A 441 17.70 -7.21 16.30
CA HIS A 441 16.47 -8.05 16.31
C HIS A 441 16.15 -8.96 17.52
N THR A 442 16.92 -8.98 18.61
CA THR A 442 16.57 -9.82 19.76
C THR A 442 15.58 -9.10 20.69
N GLY A 443 14.28 -9.22 20.40
CA GLY A 443 13.20 -8.99 21.38
C GLY A 443 12.38 -7.70 21.27
N LYS A 444 12.65 -6.82 20.30
CA LYS A 444 11.82 -5.63 20.06
C LYS A 444 10.54 -5.98 19.30
N LYS A 445 9.40 -5.46 19.75
CA LYS A 445 8.06 -5.76 19.22
C LYS A 445 7.58 -4.79 18.13
N TYR A 446 8.42 -3.86 17.73
CA TYR A 446 8.14 -2.85 16.72
C TYR A 446 9.34 -2.61 15.81
N LYS A 447 9.07 -2.00 14.66
CA LYS A 447 10.06 -1.60 13.65
C LYS A 447 10.01 -0.11 13.42
N LEU A 448 11.18 0.47 13.19
CA LEU A 448 11.31 1.81 12.67
C LEU A 448 11.37 1.77 11.14
N GLY A 449 11.04 2.89 10.50
CA GLY A 449 11.08 3.01 9.05
C GLY A 449 11.31 4.44 8.59
N VAL A 450 11.84 4.55 7.38
CA VAL A 450 11.94 5.84 6.69
C VAL A 450 10.53 6.36 6.42
N ASN A 451 10.27 7.60 6.80
CA ASN A 451 8.97 8.25 6.68
C ASN A 451 9.12 9.74 6.30
N ALA A 452 8.03 10.48 6.27
CA ALA A 452 8.05 11.89 5.88
C ALA A 452 8.97 12.76 6.75
N PHE A 453 9.36 12.32 7.94
CA PHE A 453 10.13 13.10 8.91
C PHE A 453 11.61 12.71 8.97
N THR A 454 12.09 11.86 8.06
CA THR A 454 13.46 11.34 8.10
C THR A 454 14.52 12.41 7.81
N ASP A 455 14.20 13.54 7.19
CA ASP A 455 15.14 14.67 6.99
C ASP A 455 15.14 15.71 8.13
N LEU A 456 14.44 15.43 9.23
CA LEU A 456 14.32 16.33 10.37
C LEU A 456 15.14 15.82 11.54
N THR A 457 15.81 16.74 12.26
CA THR A 457 16.32 16.38 13.58
C THR A 457 15.16 16.16 14.54
N ASN A 458 15.42 15.47 15.65
CA ASN A 458 14.37 15.22 16.64
C ASN A 458 13.83 16.51 17.27
N GLU A 459 14.68 17.52 17.44
CA GLU A 459 14.30 18.86 17.93
C GLU A 459 13.44 19.62 16.93
N GLU A 460 13.82 19.60 15.64
CA GLU A 460 13.02 20.17 14.56
C GLU A 460 11.64 19.50 14.51
N PHE A 461 11.61 18.16 14.57
CA PHE A 461 10.38 17.37 14.61
C PHE A 461 9.46 17.77 15.79
N LYS A 462 9.99 17.78 17.03
CA LYS A 462 9.23 18.19 18.22
C LYS A 462 8.62 19.58 18.05
N SER A 463 9.44 20.56 17.65
CA SER A 463 9.00 21.95 17.52
C SER A 463 7.90 22.16 16.48
N MET A 464 7.82 21.31 15.46
CA MET A 464 6.89 21.46 14.34
C MET A 464 5.63 20.60 14.44
N ARG A 465 5.59 19.62 15.34
CA ARG A 465 4.52 18.60 15.39
C ARG A 465 3.89 18.44 16.76
N ASN A 466 4.65 18.73 17.81
CA ASN A 466 4.20 18.59 19.18
C ASN A 466 3.73 19.97 19.65
N GLY A 467 2.44 20.09 19.91
CA GLY A 467 1.80 21.35 20.32
C GLY A 467 0.83 21.16 21.48
N TYR A 468 0.92 20.05 22.19
CA TYR A 468 0.17 19.89 23.42
C TYR A 468 0.81 20.74 24.51
N LYS A 469 0.00 21.52 25.23
CA LYS A 469 0.46 22.31 26.37
C LYS A 469 0.02 21.66 27.66
N MET A 470 0.91 20.89 28.29
CA MET A 470 0.62 20.29 29.60
C MET A 470 0.18 21.37 30.60
N GLN A 471 -0.94 21.13 31.28
CA GLN A 471 -1.58 22.10 32.15
C GLN A 471 -0.63 22.54 33.28
N ARG A 472 -0.31 23.84 33.36
CA ARG A 472 0.39 24.42 34.52
C ARG A 472 -0.58 24.70 35.68
N SER A 473 -1.15 23.64 36.27
CA SER A 473 -1.71 23.65 37.65
C SER A 473 -2.71 24.77 38.03
N THR A 474 -3.43 25.42 37.11
CA THR A 474 -4.33 26.54 37.46
C THR A 474 -5.82 26.28 37.23
N HIS A 475 -6.21 25.27 36.46
CA HIS A 475 -7.59 24.80 36.49
C HIS A 475 -7.70 23.68 37.52
N VAL A 476 -8.15 24.08 38.71
CA VAL A 476 -8.75 23.20 39.71
C VAL A 476 -9.64 22.23 38.95
N ALA A 477 -9.22 20.95 38.87
CA ALA A 477 -10.05 19.82 38.47
C ALA A 477 -11.46 20.14 38.95
N SER A 478 -12.37 20.42 38.01
CA SER A 478 -13.70 20.92 38.33
C SER A 478 -14.25 20.01 39.40
N SER A 479 -14.27 20.51 40.64
CA SER A 479 -14.63 19.74 41.83
C SER A 479 -16.13 19.47 41.88
N LYS A 480 -16.78 19.35 40.72
CA LYS A 480 -18.00 18.59 40.58
C LYS A 480 -17.62 17.13 40.77
N THR A 481 -17.79 16.71 42.02
CA THR A 481 -17.95 15.36 42.56
C THR A 481 -18.93 14.49 41.76
N SER A 482 -18.69 14.33 40.47
CA SER A 482 -19.33 13.31 39.65
C SER A 482 -18.39 12.11 39.64
N SER A 483 -18.92 10.96 40.08
CA SER A 483 -18.17 9.71 39.99
C SER A 483 -17.88 9.43 38.51
N PHE A 484 -16.63 9.13 38.16
CA PHE A 484 -16.22 8.67 36.82
C PHE A 484 -17.30 7.76 36.21
N ARG A 485 -17.91 8.19 35.09
CA ARG A 485 -19.11 7.59 34.50
C ARG A 485 -18.95 6.11 34.25
N TYR A 486 -17.77 5.70 33.80
CA TYR A 486 -17.49 4.31 33.47
C TYR A 486 -16.93 3.49 34.65
N LYS A 487 -16.90 4.03 35.87
CA LYS A 487 -16.35 3.35 37.06
C LYS A 487 -16.95 1.96 37.27
N ASN A 488 -18.28 1.86 37.13
CA ASN A 488 -19.06 0.65 37.39
C ASN A 488 -19.27 -0.24 36.16
N VAL A 489 -18.57 0.00 35.04
CA VAL A 489 -18.59 -0.92 33.88
C VAL A 489 -17.99 -2.26 34.34
N PRO A 490 -18.77 -3.36 34.39
CA PRO A 490 -18.38 -4.59 35.07
C PRO A 490 -17.44 -5.46 34.23
N ALA A 491 -17.55 -5.40 32.90
CA ALA A 491 -16.68 -6.09 31.96
C ALA A 491 -16.55 -5.26 30.68
N VAL A 492 -15.35 -5.21 30.13
CA VAL A 492 -15.06 -4.63 28.82
C VAL A 492 -14.68 -5.75 27.85
N PRO A 493 -14.94 -5.61 26.53
CA PRO A 493 -14.47 -6.57 25.53
C PRO A 493 -12.95 -6.76 25.59
N SER A 494 -12.45 -7.92 25.16
CA SER A 494 -11.00 -8.19 25.10
C SER A 494 -10.26 -7.32 24.07
N SER A 495 -10.97 -6.90 23.02
CA SER A 495 -10.49 -5.93 22.04
C SER A 495 -11.62 -4.98 21.65
N MET A 496 -11.24 -3.76 21.28
CA MET A 496 -12.12 -2.73 20.76
C MET A 496 -11.42 -2.03 19.59
N ASP A 497 -12.14 -1.81 18.50
CA ASP A 497 -11.68 -0.99 17.38
C ASP A 497 -12.84 -0.13 16.88
N TRP A 498 -12.88 1.15 17.24
CA TRP A 498 -13.94 2.07 16.84
C TRP A 498 -13.96 2.35 15.33
N ARG A 499 -12.86 2.07 14.62
CA ARG A 499 -12.82 2.14 13.15
C ARG A 499 -13.77 1.10 12.56
N SER A 500 -13.76 -0.13 13.12
CA SER A 500 -14.69 -1.19 12.73
C SER A 500 -16.16 -0.89 13.08
N LYS A 501 -16.42 0.15 13.89
CA LYS A 501 -17.77 0.63 14.23
C LYS A 501 -18.18 1.87 13.43
N GLY A 502 -17.34 2.30 12.48
CA GLY A 502 -17.56 3.51 11.69
C GLY A 502 -17.59 4.80 12.54
N ALA A 503 -16.91 4.80 13.70
CA ALA A 503 -16.86 5.92 14.63
C ALA A 503 -15.51 6.65 14.61
N VAL A 504 -14.76 6.51 13.51
CA VAL A 504 -13.45 7.13 13.31
C VAL A 504 -13.36 7.58 11.85
N THR A 505 -13.10 8.86 11.63
CA THR A 505 -12.86 9.46 10.30
C THR A 505 -11.49 9.07 9.73
N ASN A 506 -11.23 9.41 8.46
CA ASN A 506 -9.93 9.22 7.81
C ASN A 506 -8.79 9.92 8.57
N ILE A 507 -7.55 9.47 8.36
CA ILE A 507 -6.36 10.13 8.91
C ILE A 507 -6.18 11.48 8.22
N LYS A 508 -5.88 12.51 9.02
CA LYS A 508 -5.62 13.87 8.55
C LYS A 508 -4.13 14.23 8.73
N ASP A 509 -3.75 15.43 8.29
CA ASP A 509 -2.40 15.98 8.46
C ASP A 509 -2.46 17.36 9.10
N GLN A 510 -1.90 17.50 10.30
CA GLN A 510 -1.77 18.80 10.96
C GLN A 510 -0.71 19.69 10.31
N GLY A 511 0.18 19.14 9.48
CA GLY A 511 1.25 19.92 8.87
C GLY A 511 2.22 20.49 9.93
N GLN A 512 2.73 21.70 9.71
CA GLN A 512 3.69 22.39 10.60
C GLN A 512 3.05 23.18 11.74
N CYS A 513 1.76 22.97 11.97
CA CYS A 513 0.99 23.64 13.02
C CYS A 513 0.95 22.76 14.28
N GLY A 514 1.25 23.33 15.45
CA GLY A 514 1.16 22.68 16.76
C GLY A 514 -0.28 22.50 17.26
N CYS A 515 -1.21 22.11 16.40
CA CYS A 515 -2.64 22.01 16.71
C CYS A 515 -3.11 20.57 17.00
N CYS A 516 -2.21 19.67 17.43
CA CYS A 516 -2.56 18.29 17.76
C CYS A 516 -3.69 18.19 18.80
N TRP A 517 -3.81 19.19 19.69
CA TRP A 517 -4.91 19.33 20.64
C TRP A 517 -6.27 19.43 19.95
N ALA A 518 -6.39 20.24 18.89
CA ALA A 518 -7.62 20.42 18.12
C ALA A 518 -7.98 19.13 17.36
N PHE A 519 -7.00 18.50 16.69
CA PHE A 519 -7.19 17.21 16.01
C PHE A 519 -7.61 16.11 16.98
N SER A 520 -6.97 16.07 18.15
CA SER A 520 -7.38 15.17 19.21
C SER A 520 -8.83 15.46 19.56
N ALA A 521 -9.19 16.65 20.05
CA ALA A 521 -10.54 17.04 20.49
C ALA A 521 -11.64 16.83 19.44
N VAL A 522 -11.39 17.12 18.17
CA VAL A 522 -12.33 16.85 17.08
C VAL A 522 -12.57 15.34 16.91
N ALA A 523 -11.53 14.50 16.90
CA ALA A 523 -11.67 13.09 16.54
C ALA A 523 -12.62 12.24 17.43
N ALA A 524 -12.84 12.55 18.70
CA ALA A 524 -13.90 11.92 19.51
C ALA A 524 -15.13 12.77 19.68
N MET A 525 -15.11 14.06 19.34
CA MET A 525 -16.38 14.71 19.05
C MET A 525 -17.05 14.02 17.85
N GLU A 526 -16.30 13.72 16.80
CA GLU A 526 -16.77 12.91 15.66
C GLU A 526 -17.22 11.51 16.12
N GLY A 527 -16.40 10.86 16.95
CA GLY A 527 -16.72 9.55 17.54
C GLY A 527 -18.01 9.54 18.35
N ILE A 528 -18.17 10.45 19.33
CA ILE A 528 -19.39 10.51 20.15
C ILE A 528 -20.61 10.93 19.31
N THR A 529 -20.43 11.78 18.30
CA THR A 529 -21.49 12.17 17.36
C THR A 529 -22.00 10.95 16.60
N LYS A 530 -21.10 10.09 16.08
CA LYS A 530 -21.48 8.82 15.46
C LYS A 530 -22.27 7.94 16.43
N LEU A 531 -21.80 7.80 17.67
CA LEU A 531 -22.45 6.93 18.66
C LEU A 531 -23.85 7.43 19.06
N LYS A 532 -24.08 8.74 19.01
CA LYS A 532 -25.36 9.35 19.40
C LYS A 532 -26.35 9.46 18.26
N THR A 533 -25.87 9.79 17.07
CA THR A 533 -26.73 10.12 15.92
C THR A 533 -26.78 9.01 14.87
N GLY A 534 -25.81 8.10 14.86
CA GLY A 534 -25.61 7.12 13.79
C GLY A 534 -24.85 7.67 12.58
N ASN A 535 -24.56 8.98 12.53
CA ASN A 535 -23.86 9.63 11.41
C ASN A 535 -22.43 9.99 11.79
N LEU A 536 -21.47 9.56 10.97
CA LEU A 536 -20.09 10.01 11.10
C LEU A 536 -19.96 11.28 10.26
N VAL A 537 -19.53 12.36 10.88
CA VAL A 537 -19.37 13.67 10.22
C VAL A 537 -17.94 14.10 10.43
N SER A 538 -17.26 14.53 9.37
CA SER A 538 -15.94 15.14 9.54
C SER A 538 -16.07 16.60 9.96
N LEU A 539 -15.58 16.93 11.15
CA LEU A 539 -15.68 18.25 11.75
C LEU A 539 -14.40 19.05 11.50
N SER A 540 -14.51 20.38 11.62
CA SER A 540 -13.40 21.31 11.33
C SER A 540 -12.46 21.47 12.52
N GLU A 541 -11.19 21.06 12.36
CA GLU A 541 -10.13 21.45 13.30
C GLU A 541 -9.76 22.92 13.15
N GLN A 542 -9.90 23.51 11.95
CA GLN A 542 -9.57 24.92 11.71
C GLN A 542 -10.48 25.87 12.48
N GLU A 543 -11.75 25.50 12.69
CA GLU A 543 -12.64 26.30 13.54
C GLU A 543 -12.08 26.42 14.97
N LEU A 544 -11.55 25.33 15.54
CA LEU A 544 -10.89 25.39 16.85
C LEU A 544 -9.62 26.24 16.78
N VAL A 545 -8.74 26.00 15.79
CA VAL A 545 -7.48 26.74 15.63
C VAL A 545 -7.71 28.25 15.53
N ASP A 546 -8.75 28.68 14.81
CA ASP A 546 -9.01 30.11 14.55
C ASP A 546 -9.89 30.79 15.60
N CYS A 547 -10.80 30.06 16.24
CA CYS A 547 -11.83 30.61 17.12
C CYS A 547 -11.60 30.35 18.61
N ASP A 548 -10.91 29.27 18.95
CA ASP A 548 -10.58 28.93 20.33
C ASP A 548 -9.21 29.49 20.71
N ILE A 549 -9.17 30.83 20.80
CA ILE A 549 -7.97 31.59 21.12
C ILE A 549 -8.10 32.35 22.45
N ASN A 550 -9.14 32.02 23.23
CA ASN A 550 -9.46 32.69 24.49
C ASN A 550 -9.22 31.72 25.67
N GLY A 551 -7.98 31.56 26.11
CA GLY A 551 -7.64 30.61 27.16
C GLY A 551 -6.17 30.20 27.09
N GLU A 552 -5.89 28.93 27.34
CA GLU A 552 -4.56 28.33 27.17
C GLU A 552 -4.28 27.93 25.71
N ASP A 553 -5.34 27.81 24.89
CA ASP A 553 -5.28 27.49 23.47
C ASP A 553 -4.82 28.69 22.63
N GLU A 554 -3.75 28.49 21.85
CA GLU A 554 -3.09 29.52 21.04
C GLU A 554 -2.86 29.01 19.60
N GLY A 555 -3.87 28.38 19.01
CA GLY A 555 -3.82 27.90 17.63
C GLY A 555 -2.64 26.95 17.38
N CYS A 556 -1.77 27.31 16.43
CA CYS A 556 -0.56 26.57 16.08
C CYS A 556 0.54 26.63 17.15
N SER A 557 0.44 27.51 18.16
CA SER A 557 1.39 27.55 19.29
C SER A 557 1.03 26.55 20.39
N GLY A 558 -0.09 25.83 20.23
CA GLY A 558 -0.48 24.73 21.10
C GLY A 558 -1.67 25.01 22.00
N GLY A 559 -2.16 23.94 22.62
CA GLY A 559 -3.42 23.95 23.37
C GLY A 559 -3.73 22.62 24.07
N LEU A 560 -4.97 22.50 24.56
CA LEU A 560 -5.52 21.46 25.41
C LEU A 560 -6.83 20.92 24.85
N MET A 561 -7.05 19.61 24.98
CA MET A 561 -8.31 19.01 24.51
C MET A 561 -9.53 19.46 25.35
N ASP A 562 -9.33 19.77 26.62
CA ASP A 562 -10.41 20.15 27.54
C ASP A 562 -10.91 21.58 27.28
N ASP A 563 -9.99 22.51 27.02
CA ASP A 563 -10.31 23.89 26.62
C ASP A 563 -11.08 23.86 25.29
N ALA A 564 -10.62 23.07 24.31
CA ALA A 564 -11.36 22.79 23.09
C ALA A 564 -12.78 22.28 23.35
N PHE A 565 -12.98 21.33 24.28
CA PHE A 565 -14.32 20.86 24.62
C PHE A 565 -15.18 21.96 25.25
N GLU A 566 -14.63 22.77 26.15
CA GLU A 566 -15.33 23.91 26.77
C GLU A 566 -15.72 24.96 25.73
N PHE A 567 -14.83 25.25 24.77
CA PHE A 567 -15.13 26.10 23.63
C PHE A 567 -16.28 25.52 22.82
N ILE A 568 -16.25 24.24 22.45
CA ILE A 568 -17.32 23.61 21.65
C ILE A 568 -18.67 23.73 22.37
N ILE A 569 -18.71 23.54 23.70
CA ILE A 569 -19.92 23.69 24.51
C ILE A 569 -20.43 25.14 24.44
N THR A 570 -19.55 26.12 24.64
CA THR A 570 -19.89 27.55 24.64
C THR A 570 -20.29 28.06 23.25
N ASN A 571 -19.59 27.59 22.22
CA ASN A 571 -19.85 27.86 20.80
C ASN A 571 -21.12 27.15 20.32
N LYS A 572 -21.64 26.18 21.09
CA LYS A 572 -22.82 25.34 20.77
C LYS A 572 -22.58 24.43 19.57
N GLY A 573 -21.36 23.91 19.42
CA GLY A 573 -21.00 22.95 18.39
C GLY A 573 -19.89 23.41 17.45
N LEU A 574 -19.59 22.56 16.47
CA LEU A 574 -18.63 22.82 15.39
C LEU A 574 -19.30 22.60 14.03
N THR A 575 -18.77 23.28 13.02
CA THR A 575 -19.10 23.08 11.60
C THR A 575 -18.31 21.91 11.01
N THR A 576 -18.59 21.56 9.75
CA THR A 576 -17.89 20.49 9.03
C THR A 576 -16.56 20.95 8.45
N GLU A 577 -15.65 20.00 8.25
CA GLU A 577 -14.39 20.22 7.51
C GLU A 577 -14.64 20.85 6.14
N SER A 578 -15.70 20.43 5.44
CA SER A 578 -16.05 20.98 4.12
C SER A 578 -16.50 22.45 4.13
N ILE A 579 -17.02 22.95 5.25
CA ILE A 579 -17.49 24.34 5.39
C ILE A 579 -16.36 25.23 5.89
N TYR A 580 -15.48 24.70 6.74
CA TYR A 580 -14.33 25.41 7.29
C TYR A 580 -13.07 24.53 7.14
N PRO A 581 -12.47 24.46 5.94
CA PRO A 581 -11.38 23.54 5.66
C PRO A 581 -10.08 23.89 6.36
N TYR A 582 -9.32 22.87 6.75
CA TYR A 582 -8.01 23.00 7.37
C TYR A 582 -6.98 23.69 6.47
N GLN A 583 -6.31 24.70 7.03
CA GLN A 583 -5.29 25.51 6.36
C GLN A 583 -3.89 25.31 6.96
N GLY A 584 -3.78 24.72 8.15
CA GLY A 584 -2.48 24.45 8.79
C GLY A 584 -1.71 25.68 9.24
N VAL A 585 -2.42 26.78 9.47
CA VAL A 585 -1.90 28.07 9.96
C VAL A 585 -2.95 28.76 10.81
N ASP A 586 -2.52 29.69 11.66
CA ASP A 586 -3.43 30.56 12.42
C ASP A 586 -4.17 31.51 11.49
N GLY A 587 -5.50 31.45 11.52
CA GLY A 587 -6.40 32.34 10.81
C GLY A 587 -7.14 33.29 11.75
N THR A 588 -8.09 34.02 11.17
CA THR A 588 -9.07 34.80 11.95
C THR A 588 -10.39 34.05 11.94
N CYS A 589 -10.98 33.83 13.12
CA CYS A 589 -12.26 33.13 13.26
C CYS A 589 -13.33 33.60 12.25
N ASN A 590 -13.67 32.72 11.30
CA ASN A 590 -14.70 32.95 10.31
C ASN A 590 -16.08 32.68 10.89
N LYS A 591 -16.65 33.69 11.56
CA LYS A 591 -17.96 33.62 12.21
C LYS A 591 -19.11 33.19 11.29
N LYS A 592 -19.01 33.42 9.98
CA LYS A 592 -20.05 33.01 9.03
C LYS A 592 -20.01 31.50 8.78
N ALA A 593 -18.81 30.93 8.62
CA ALA A 593 -18.63 29.48 8.45
C ALA A 593 -18.93 28.73 9.75
N ALA A 594 -18.44 29.25 10.89
CA ALA A 594 -18.66 28.71 12.23
C ALA A 594 -20.14 28.72 12.68
N ALA A 595 -20.99 29.58 12.10
CA ALA A 595 -22.40 29.66 12.45
C ALA A 595 -23.23 28.42 12.03
N ASN A 596 -22.70 27.54 11.18
CA ASN A 596 -23.41 26.34 10.72
C ASN A 596 -22.97 25.09 11.50
N HIS A 597 -23.46 24.93 12.73
CA HIS A 597 -23.08 23.78 13.56
C HIS A 597 -23.61 22.45 13.01
N ALA A 598 -22.71 21.51 12.75
CA ALA A 598 -22.99 20.16 12.28
C ALA A 598 -23.12 19.14 13.42
N ALA A 599 -22.41 19.37 14.54
CA ALA A 599 -22.45 18.51 15.72
C ALA A 599 -22.27 19.32 17.00
N GLN A 600 -22.78 18.80 18.12
CA GLN A 600 -22.74 19.46 19.43
C GLN A 600 -22.40 18.46 20.54
N ILE A 601 -21.76 18.94 21.60
CA ILE A 601 -21.55 18.21 22.85
C ILE A 601 -22.15 19.01 24.01
N THR A 602 -22.47 18.33 25.11
CA THR A 602 -23.13 18.92 26.29
C THR A 602 -22.20 19.04 27.51
N GLY A 603 -21.02 18.45 27.43
CA GLY A 603 -20.01 18.40 28.49
C GLY A 603 -18.80 17.58 28.05
N TYR A 604 -17.78 17.49 28.90
CA TYR A 604 -16.69 16.53 28.80
C TYR A 604 -16.39 15.96 30.19
N GLU A 605 -15.61 14.89 30.24
CA GLU A 605 -15.22 14.25 31.49
C GLU A 605 -13.80 13.71 31.40
N ASP A 606 -13.03 13.91 32.47
CA ASP A 606 -11.68 13.39 32.60
C ASP A 606 -11.69 11.94 33.07
N VAL A 607 -10.83 11.14 32.46
CA VAL A 607 -10.49 9.81 32.96
C VAL A 607 -9.59 10.00 34.18
N PRO A 608 -9.81 9.23 35.28
CA PRO A 608 -8.88 9.23 36.40
C PRO A 608 -7.43 9.06 35.95
N SER A 609 -6.60 10.08 36.23
CA SER A 609 -5.19 10.09 35.88
C SER A 609 -4.45 8.88 36.45
N ASN A 610 -3.43 8.43 35.72
CA ASN A 610 -2.56 7.31 36.06
C ASN A 610 -3.35 6.02 36.25
N SER A 611 -4.35 5.78 35.40
CA SER A 611 -5.14 4.56 35.44
C SER A 611 -5.48 4.04 34.06
N GLU A 612 -4.60 3.18 33.53
CA GLU A 612 -4.89 2.40 32.31
C GLU A 612 -6.21 1.61 32.43
N SER A 613 -6.57 1.17 33.64
CA SER A 613 -7.84 0.47 33.89
C SER A 613 -9.07 1.36 33.69
N ALA A 614 -8.99 2.64 34.08
CA ALA A 614 -10.06 3.60 33.88
C ALA A 614 -10.10 4.04 32.41
N LEU A 615 -8.94 4.28 31.80
CA LEU A 615 -8.81 4.55 30.37
C LEU A 615 -9.41 3.42 29.53
N LEU A 616 -9.17 2.17 29.91
CA LEU A 616 -9.70 0.99 29.22
C LEU A 616 -11.23 0.99 29.23
N LYS A 617 -11.82 1.31 30.38
CA LYS A 617 -13.28 1.42 30.53
C LYS A 617 -13.85 2.57 29.70
N ALA A 618 -13.16 3.69 29.60
CA ALA A 618 -13.58 4.81 28.76
C ALA A 618 -13.48 4.46 27.26
N VAL A 619 -12.32 3.96 26.82
CA VAL A 619 -12.08 3.55 25.42
C VAL A 619 -13.00 2.42 24.98
N ALA A 620 -13.41 1.53 25.88
CA ALA A 620 -14.40 0.49 25.57
C ALA A 620 -15.81 1.04 25.27
N ASN A 621 -16.11 2.30 25.63
CA ASN A 621 -17.42 2.92 25.45
C ASN A 621 -17.45 4.05 24.41
N GLN A 622 -16.30 4.69 24.13
CA GLN A 622 -16.15 5.69 23.06
C GLN A 622 -14.67 5.97 22.77
N PRO A 623 -14.31 6.62 21.65
CA PRO A 623 -12.97 7.18 21.47
C PRO A 623 -12.63 8.23 22.54
N VAL A 624 -11.36 8.28 22.98
CA VAL A 624 -10.88 9.12 24.11
C VAL A 624 -9.64 9.91 23.71
N SER A 625 -9.59 11.21 24.07
CA SER A 625 -8.43 12.08 23.83
C SER A 625 -7.41 11.71 24.86
N VAL A 626 -6.16 11.55 24.44
CA VAL A 626 -5.05 11.26 25.34
C VAL A 626 -3.86 12.13 24.93
N ALA A 627 -3.10 12.60 25.91
CA ALA A 627 -1.78 13.18 25.67
C ALA A 627 -0.69 12.13 25.90
N ILE A 628 0.39 12.22 25.12
CA ILE A 628 1.57 11.34 25.22
C ILE A 628 2.86 12.16 25.08
N ASP A 629 3.97 11.62 25.56
CA ASP A 629 5.32 12.03 25.16
C ASP A 629 5.65 11.37 23.80
N ALA A 630 5.52 12.15 22.73
CA ALA A 630 5.82 11.73 21.36
C ALA A 630 7.19 12.25 20.90
N GLY A 631 8.03 12.72 21.82
CA GLY A 631 9.29 13.37 21.52
C GLY A 631 10.40 12.42 21.09
N GLY A 632 10.31 11.12 21.38
CA GLY A 632 11.40 10.16 21.11
C GLY A 632 11.69 9.94 19.61
N ALA A 633 12.95 9.68 19.26
CA ALA A 633 13.35 9.32 17.89
C ALA A 633 12.69 8.01 17.41
N ASP A 634 12.49 7.04 18.32
CA ASP A 634 11.74 5.83 18.02
C ASP A 634 10.27 6.15 17.63
N PHE A 635 9.65 7.13 18.27
CA PHE A 635 8.28 7.55 17.95
C PHE A 635 8.24 8.30 16.61
N GLN A 636 9.19 9.20 16.37
CA GLN A 636 9.36 9.92 15.10
C GLN A 636 9.42 8.96 13.91
N HIS A 637 10.12 7.83 14.05
CA HIS A 637 10.34 6.85 12.99
C HIS A 637 9.52 5.57 13.10
N TYR A 638 8.52 5.53 13.98
CA TYR A 638 7.66 4.35 14.12
C TYR A 638 7.03 3.95 12.78
N LYS A 639 7.10 2.65 12.44
CA LYS A 639 6.53 2.10 11.21
C LYS A 639 5.49 1.03 11.46
N SER A 640 5.73 0.09 12.37
CA SER A 640 4.81 -1.02 12.63
C SER A 640 5.13 -1.78 13.90
N GLY A 641 4.19 -2.60 14.37
CA GLY A 641 4.31 -3.46 15.55
C GLY A 641 3.83 -2.79 16.83
N VAL A 642 3.88 -3.49 17.96
CA VAL A 642 3.53 -2.88 19.25
C VAL A 642 4.70 -2.07 19.76
N PHE A 643 4.54 -0.76 19.81
CA PHE A 643 5.53 0.19 20.29
C PHE A 643 5.82 -0.04 21.77
N THR A 644 7.08 -0.37 22.04
CA THR A 644 7.67 -0.55 23.38
C THR A 644 8.94 0.30 23.52
N GLY A 645 9.04 1.39 22.74
CA GLY A 645 10.21 2.27 22.74
C GLY A 645 10.33 3.10 24.00
N GLU A 646 11.49 3.70 24.21
CA GLU A 646 11.71 4.59 25.34
C GLU A 646 11.05 5.94 25.09
N CYS A 647 10.26 6.39 26.07
CA CYS A 647 9.62 7.69 26.10
C CYS A 647 9.44 8.10 27.57
N GLY A 648 9.38 9.41 27.83
CA GLY A 648 9.15 9.94 29.16
C GLY A 648 7.67 10.15 29.44
N THR A 649 7.40 11.07 30.36
CA THR A 649 6.06 11.52 30.75
C THR A 649 5.92 13.03 30.58
N SER A 650 6.80 13.65 29.78
CA SER A 650 6.73 15.07 29.43
C SER A 650 5.77 15.21 28.26
N LEU A 651 4.47 15.16 28.54
CA LEU A 651 3.42 15.12 27.53
C LEU A 651 3.52 16.34 26.60
N ASP A 652 3.63 16.09 25.30
CA ASP A 652 3.87 17.12 24.28
C ASP A 652 3.03 16.92 23.00
N HIS A 653 2.28 15.81 22.90
CA HIS A 653 1.44 15.52 21.75
C HIS A 653 0.05 14.99 22.11
N GLY A 654 -0.97 15.57 21.49
CA GLY A 654 -2.38 15.18 21.65
C GLY A 654 -2.80 14.19 20.57
N VAL A 655 -3.26 13.01 20.98
CA VAL A 655 -3.69 11.93 20.07
C VAL A 655 -5.04 11.35 20.52
N ARG A 656 -5.57 10.37 19.78
CA ARG A 656 -6.87 9.76 20.09
C ARG A 656 -6.75 8.25 20.25
N ALA A 657 -7.09 7.74 21.43
CA ALA A 657 -7.26 6.31 21.67
C ALA A 657 -8.59 5.85 21.07
N VAL A 658 -8.52 5.09 19.98
CA VAL A 658 -9.68 4.61 19.21
C VAL A 658 -9.92 3.11 19.37
N GLY A 659 -9.18 2.47 20.27
CA GLY A 659 -9.32 1.05 20.52
C GLY A 659 -8.20 0.50 21.38
N TYR A 660 -8.24 -0.81 21.55
CA TYR A 660 -7.21 -1.60 22.22
C TYR A 660 -7.34 -3.06 21.78
N GLY A 661 -6.28 -3.83 21.96
CA GLY A 661 -6.28 -5.24 21.62
C GLY A 661 -5.12 -5.99 22.24
N GLU A 662 -4.85 -7.15 21.67
CA GLU A 662 -3.74 -8.03 21.99
C GLU A 662 -3.15 -8.50 20.66
N ASP A 663 -1.83 -8.45 20.53
CA ASP A 663 -1.09 -8.93 19.36
C ASP A 663 -0.90 -10.46 19.44
N ASP A 664 -0.49 -11.10 18.35
CA ASP A 664 -0.37 -12.57 18.27
C ASP A 664 0.58 -13.17 19.34
N ASP A 665 1.51 -12.38 19.85
CA ASP A 665 2.46 -12.78 20.91
C ASP A 665 1.92 -12.56 22.33
N GLY A 666 0.66 -12.15 22.47
CA GLY A 666 0.00 -11.84 23.75
C GLY A 666 0.23 -10.40 24.24
N THR A 667 0.90 -9.54 23.47
CA THR A 667 1.17 -8.17 23.87
C THR A 667 -0.07 -7.31 23.74
N LYS A 668 -0.57 -6.82 24.87
CA LYS A 668 -1.68 -5.87 24.89
C LYS A 668 -1.25 -4.50 24.37
N TYR A 669 -2.12 -3.86 23.61
CA TYR A 669 -1.86 -2.53 23.07
C TYR A 669 -3.08 -1.61 23.13
N TRP A 670 -2.81 -0.31 23.14
CA TRP A 670 -3.71 0.77 22.74
C TRP A 670 -3.62 0.98 21.24
N LEU A 671 -4.76 1.14 20.57
CA LEU A 671 -4.82 1.54 19.18
C LEU A 671 -5.05 3.06 19.13
N VAL A 672 -4.05 3.79 18.66
CA VAL A 672 -4.01 5.25 18.73
C VAL A 672 -3.99 5.84 17.32
N LYS A 673 -4.92 6.76 17.06
CA LYS A 673 -5.00 7.57 15.83
C LYS A 673 -4.10 8.80 15.97
N ASN A 674 -3.20 9.00 15.00
CA ASN A 674 -2.35 10.18 14.91
C ASN A 674 -2.85 11.16 13.83
N SER A 675 -2.21 12.33 13.71
CA SER A 675 -2.57 13.45 12.83
C SER A 675 -1.46 13.78 11.82
N TRP A 676 -0.68 12.79 11.39
CA TRP A 676 0.58 12.96 10.62
C TRP A 676 0.59 12.25 9.25
N ARG A 677 -0.57 12.20 8.56
CA ARG A 677 -0.78 11.42 7.32
C ARG A 677 -0.69 9.91 7.51
N THR A 678 -1.13 9.18 6.48
CA THR A 678 -1.07 7.72 6.40
C THR A 678 0.34 7.19 6.18
N SER A 679 1.28 8.03 5.72
CA SER A 679 2.67 7.62 5.48
C SER A 679 3.49 7.41 6.77
N TRP A 680 3.00 7.87 7.91
CA TRP A 680 3.58 7.61 9.23
C TRP A 680 2.91 6.42 9.92
N GLY A 681 3.70 5.57 10.59
CA GLY A 681 3.19 4.43 11.34
C GLY A 681 2.43 3.39 10.49
N GLU A 682 1.43 2.76 11.12
CA GLU A 682 0.53 1.78 10.52
C GLU A 682 -0.67 2.52 9.91
N ASP A 683 -0.49 3.07 8.71
CA ASP A 683 -1.48 3.88 8.00
C ASP A 683 -1.99 5.07 8.84
N GLY A 684 -1.08 5.77 9.53
CA GLY A 684 -1.39 6.89 10.42
C GLY A 684 -1.75 6.50 11.86
N TYR A 685 -1.72 5.20 12.18
CA TYR A 685 -1.95 4.69 13.53
C TYR A 685 -0.68 4.18 14.18
N ILE A 686 -0.72 4.06 15.51
CA ILE A 686 0.29 3.37 16.31
C ILE A 686 -0.40 2.43 17.31
N ARG A 687 0.19 1.25 17.48
CA ARG A 687 -0.15 0.33 18.57
C ARG A 687 0.83 0.55 19.71
N MET A 688 0.42 1.17 20.81
CA MET A 688 1.28 1.43 21.97
C MET A 688 1.08 0.36 23.03
N GLN A 689 2.14 -0.16 23.65
CA GLN A 689 1.98 -1.18 24.69
C GLN A 689 1.09 -0.69 25.83
N ARG A 690 0.17 -1.56 26.23
CA ARG A 690 -0.80 -1.37 27.32
C ARG A 690 -0.54 -2.38 28.42
N ASP A 691 -1.03 -2.07 29.62
CA ASP A 691 -0.97 -2.98 30.78
C ASP A 691 0.49 -3.16 31.24
N ILE A 692 1.18 -2.03 31.37
CA ILE A 692 2.56 -1.97 31.86
C ILE A 692 2.58 -1.64 33.36
N ASP A 693 3.71 -1.85 34.02
CA ASP A 693 3.83 -1.63 35.47
C ASP A 693 3.73 -0.15 35.88
N ALA A 694 4.02 0.79 34.97
CA ALA A 694 3.94 2.23 35.25
C ALA A 694 2.47 2.70 35.22
N GLU A 695 2.02 3.34 36.30
CA GLU A 695 0.63 3.79 36.44
C GLU A 695 0.26 4.86 35.41
N GLU A 696 1.23 5.67 35.00
CA GLU A 696 1.12 6.66 33.93
C GLU A 696 0.86 6.05 32.55
N GLY A 697 1.09 4.74 32.37
CA GLY A 697 1.09 4.06 31.08
C GLY A 697 2.29 4.43 30.22
N LEU A 698 2.50 3.69 29.11
CA LEU A 698 3.63 3.96 28.23
C LEU A 698 3.51 5.37 27.62
N CYS A 699 4.58 6.15 27.70
CA CYS A 699 4.64 7.55 27.28
C CYS A 699 3.64 8.48 27.99
N GLY A 700 3.15 8.10 29.18
CA GLY A 700 2.20 8.88 29.95
C GLY A 700 0.76 8.88 29.41
N ILE A 701 0.41 7.92 28.53
CA ILE A 701 -0.92 7.84 27.87
C ILE A 701 -2.12 7.83 28.83
N ALA A 702 -1.93 7.45 30.09
CA ALA A 702 -2.99 7.43 31.11
C ALA A 702 -2.98 8.64 32.04
N MET A 703 -2.08 9.62 31.86
CA MET A 703 -1.96 10.80 32.73
C MET A 703 -3.06 11.83 32.46
N GLU A 704 -3.25 12.20 31.19
CA GLU A 704 -4.18 13.26 30.77
C GLU A 704 -5.05 12.72 29.63
N ALA A 705 -6.20 12.16 30.02
CA ALA A 705 -7.17 11.58 29.12
C ALA A 705 -8.57 12.11 29.40
N SER A 706 -9.27 12.57 28.37
CA SER A 706 -10.60 13.15 28.52
C SER A 706 -11.47 12.81 27.31
N TYR A 707 -12.79 12.88 27.49
CA TYR A 707 -13.73 12.55 26.43
C TYR A 707 -14.99 13.42 26.47
N PRO A 708 -15.54 13.80 25.30
CA PRO A 708 -16.75 14.59 25.24
C PRO A 708 -17.98 13.73 25.58
N THR A 709 -19.02 14.40 26.06
CA THR A 709 -20.32 13.82 26.41
C THR A 709 -21.42 14.54 25.64
N ALA A 710 -22.34 13.77 25.06
CA ALA A 710 -23.44 14.26 24.23
C ALA A 710 -24.75 13.53 24.55
#